data_AF-A0A8C5N1I9-F1
#
_entry.id   AF-A0A8C5N1I9-F1
#
_cell.length_a   1.000
_cell.length_b   1.000
_cell.length_c   1.000
_cell.angle_alpha   90.00
_cell.angle_beta   90.00
_cell.angle_gamma   90.00
#
_symmetry.space_group_name_H-M   'P 1'
#
loop_
_entity.id
_entity.type
_entity.pdbx_description
1 polymer ?
#
loop_
_entity_poly.entity_id
_entity_poly.type
_entity_poly.pdbx_seq_one_letter_code
_entity_poly.pdbx_strand_id
1 'polypeptide(L)'
;MTLKVLTFMSISVTWYTSNQTPKVAEAHFLCECRLSFCALILSKAMICFGLFAVAFVVNSLFWLETAPCGISTHIEIAHRAVEHFSHNEGRYNYRELLQKHPEAFQAGSVYPDAFYQDICMKGTYHALSEDSHWAPFLKTSLNYVRKVYPRPWNEGAQKLVAFLFGIASHMVTDVSWHSLDIDQGFLRAMGEIDFRGSYTDAHHVGDFGGDVLSQFEFDFGYLESKWYIPVWDLVNIYKEFYGTDVIEEGPIIDCTYILFLQMYGESIAVSKLFSTYAKKSPFLVERFHDYFLGGIDDMTFWSTNIFQLTAFMLDNGTSNCYIPENPIFIQCDGQKKHTRPGRIRFQKDDSNQNTSLSIITSVGAHVNRVDTGVLFQINSWAKDPMQMLTNATRSMNLRGLFNQNDQSDNSSPSAVYFVTSPYARLGRSTITADLNQDGLVDLIVGAPGYSTFGQVQVGRVYVIYSNETGLPSTNLDLDKDADVLLQGLEPSGKFGSSLAVLDFNLDGQPDLIVGAPSVGSKHLTYTGSVYVYFGSNGFSNTPNITIRCRFTYCNLGWTLLTADMNGDGKDDLVIGSPYAPGGGKQRGVVSAFYSHRHRSRRGRLSIEESDWSARGEHNYAWFGYALHGHKFNSSTLLLVGSPTWSNCKSNQCDDPGSSSQSQGKVYGFYPPSITVSFVLQGDTAQTKLGSSFATGTLSINGIGKSVLLIGAPTQDSNSRLSFISQALHHAGAVKVYEISAGTAPSSLGTLSGDRQFSRFGASLHMRDLDNDGLDEIFVASPLETEDLKSMLFGSHAGHVYIYNGNITSPGLLSKRCKSWFQPCPGDWAQYVLISPEGKTSFGTAVTTVMTREKKQVVIAAEKGSRNARFAGTVYLYNLG
;
A
#
# COMPACT_ATOMS: atom_id res chain seq x y z
N MET A 1 -9.15 63.38 4.84
CA MET A 1 -9.91 62.74 3.74
C MET A 1 -10.38 61.39 4.24
N THR A 2 -11.68 61.16 4.17
CA THR A 2 -12.49 60.31 5.06
C THR A 2 -12.27 58.80 4.84
N LEU A 3 -12.01 58.08 5.93
CA LEU A 3 -12.09 56.62 6.03
C LEU A 3 -13.56 56.18 5.94
N LYS A 4 -13.90 55.24 5.05
CA LYS A 4 -15.20 54.55 5.06
C LYS A 4 -15.00 53.09 5.47
N VAL A 5 -15.49 52.79 6.66
CA VAL A 5 -15.72 51.47 7.23
C VAL A 5 -16.81 50.75 6.43
N LEU A 6 -16.60 49.47 6.10
CA LEU A 6 -17.63 48.58 5.60
C LEU A 6 -17.83 47.44 6.61
N THR A 7 -19.07 47.33 7.04
CA THR A 7 -19.60 46.54 8.15
C THR A 7 -19.69 45.05 7.78
N PHE A 8 -19.34 44.17 8.72
CA PHE A 8 -19.58 42.72 8.64
C PHE A 8 -21.07 42.41 8.79
N MET A 9 -21.59 41.54 7.91
CA MET A 9 -22.87 40.87 8.08
C MET A 9 -22.60 39.46 8.62
N SER A 10 -23.04 39.21 9.86
CA SER A 10 -23.03 37.88 10.48
C SER A 10 -24.14 37.02 9.88
N ILE A 11 -23.81 35.84 9.34
CA ILE A 11 -24.79 34.78 9.04
C ILE A 11 -24.66 33.72 10.13
N SER A 12 -25.72 33.58 10.93
CA SER A 12 -25.89 32.52 11.91
C SER A 12 -26.34 31.24 11.19
N VAL A 13 -25.60 30.15 11.35
CA VAL A 13 -26.00 28.81 10.89
C VAL A 13 -26.65 28.07 12.06
N THR A 14 -27.96 27.84 11.96
CA THR A 14 -28.75 27.01 12.87
C THR A 14 -28.64 25.54 12.44
N TRP A 15 -28.23 24.68 13.37
CA TRP A 15 -28.18 23.23 13.19
C TRP A 15 -29.60 22.65 13.27
N TYR A 16 -30.02 21.89 12.25
CA TYR A 16 -31.15 20.97 12.34
C TYR A 16 -30.61 19.54 12.38
N THR A 17 -30.80 18.87 13.52
CA THR A 17 -30.54 17.44 13.69
C THR A 17 -31.75 16.66 13.19
N SER A 18 -31.58 15.77 12.20
CA SER A 18 -32.59 14.77 11.88
C SER A 18 -32.00 13.37 12.05
N ASN A 19 -32.46 12.67 13.08
CA ASN A 19 -32.22 11.25 13.30
C ASN A 19 -32.87 10.43 12.17
N GLN A 20 -32.07 9.88 11.26
CA GLN A 20 -32.49 8.77 10.41
C GLN A 20 -31.44 7.64 10.45
N THR A 21 -31.94 6.40 10.38
CA THR A 21 -31.24 5.14 10.66
C THR A 21 -30.08 4.81 9.70
N PRO A 22 -29.06 4.01 10.10
CA PRO A 22 -27.74 3.99 9.48
C PRO A 22 -27.60 3.32 8.09
N LYS A 23 -28.68 2.85 7.45
CA LYS A 23 -28.58 2.02 6.23
C LYS A 23 -29.04 2.69 4.93
N VAL A 24 -29.68 3.87 5.01
CA VAL A 24 -30.16 4.61 3.83
C VAL A 24 -29.15 5.67 3.39
N ALA A 25 -28.19 6.01 4.26
CA ALA A 25 -27.18 7.02 3.99
C ALA A 25 -26.07 6.52 3.04
N GLU A 26 -25.74 5.21 3.04
CA GLU A 26 -24.60 4.65 2.31
C GLU A 26 -24.70 4.78 0.77
N ALA A 27 -25.90 4.86 0.18
CA ALA A 27 -26.11 5.07 -1.26
C ALA A 27 -26.16 6.55 -1.72
N HIS A 28 -25.96 7.49 -0.80
CA HIS A 28 -25.76 8.91 -1.11
C HIS A 28 -24.29 9.33 -1.02
N PHE A 29 -23.40 8.43 -0.58
CA PHE A 29 -22.01 8.73 -0.28
C PHE A 29 -21.01 8.32 -1.36
N LEU A 30 -21.43 7.67 -2.46
CA LEU A 30 -20.50 7.06 -3.42
C LEU A 30 -19.52 8.06 -4.08
N CYS A 31 -19.85 9.35 -4.12
CA CYS A 31 -18.87 10.43 -4.22
C CYS A 31 -19.58 11.76 -3.86
N GLU A 32 -19.68 12.14 -2.56
CA GLU A 32 -20.18 13.48 -2.17
C GLU A 32 -19.09 14.54 -2.49
N CYS A 33 -18.97 14.90 -3.76
CA CYS A 33 -18.07 15.93 -4.27
C CYS A 33 -18.73 17.32 -4.25
N ARG A 34 -18.58 18.12 -3.18
CA ARG A 34 -19.12 19.51 -3.12
C ARG A 34 -18.11 20.61 -3.49
N LEU A 35 -18.31 21.23 -4.67
CA LEU A 35 -17.65 22.44 -5.20
C LEU A 35 -16.16 22.37 -5.61
N SER A 36 -15.93 22.19 -6.93
CA SER A 36 -14.63 22.32 -7.58
C SER A 36 -14.45 23.67 -8.33
N PHE A 37 -13.40 24.43 -8.01
CA PHE A 37 -12.96 25.69 -8.68
C PHE A 37 -11.68 25.51 -9.53
N CYS A 38 -11.06 24.32 -9.52
CA CYS A 38 -9.72 24.12 -10.11
C CYS A 38 -9.70 24.30 -11.64
N ALA A 39 -10.78 23.92 -12.33
CA ALA A 39 -10.92 24.06 -13.79
C ALA A 39 -11.07 25.52 -14.26
N LEU A 40 -11.73 26.38 -13.47
CA LEU A 40 -11.96 27.78 -13.85
C LEU A 40 -10.68 28.62 -13.76
N ILE A 41 -9.83 28.32 -12.76
CA ILE A 41 -8.60 29.06 -12.50
C ILE A 41 -7.56 28.81 -13.60
N LEU A 42 -7.42 27.58 -14.09
CA LEU A 42 -6.56 27.26 -15.24
C LEU A 42 -7.00 27.99 -16.52
N SER A 43 -8.31 28.11 -16.75
CA SER A 43 -8.84 28.79 -17.95
C SER A 43 -8.61 30.31 -17.96
N LYS A 44 -8.69 30.98 -16.80
CA LYS A 44 -8.55 32.45 -16.70
C LYS A 44 -7.12 32.90 -16.41
N ALA A 45 -6.34 32.14 -15.64
CA ALA A 45 -4.96 32.49 -15.32
C ALA A 45 -4.01 32.41 -16.53
N MET A 46 -4.34 31.58 -17.54
CA MET A 46 -3.49 31.42 -18.73
C MET A 46 -3.76 32.43 -19.85
N ILE A 47 -4.86 33.20 -19.78
CA ILE A 47 -5.20 34.24 -20.77
C ILE A 47 -4.60 35.61 -20.39
N CYS A 48 -4.20 35.81 -19.13
CA CYS A 48 -3.61 37.08 -18.67
C CYS A 48 -2.34 36.88 -17.84
N PHE A 49 -1.20 37.18 -18.46
CA PHE A 49 0.11 37.50 -17.87
C PHE A 49 0.97 36.36 -17.29
N GLY A 50 2.23 36.38 -17.72
CA GLY A 50 3.29 35.46 -17.32
C GLY A 50 3.73 35.61 -15.86
N LEU A 51 4.21 34.48 -15.33
CA LEU A 51 5.03 34.29 -14.12
C LEU A 51 4.45 34.67 -12.75
N PHE A 52 3.48 35.59 -12.64
CA PHE A 52 2.88 35.96 -11.34
C PHE A 52 1.67 35.11 -10.91
N ALA A 53 1.04 34.37 -11.83
CA ALA A 53 -0.18 33.60 -11.54
C ALA A 53 0.05 32.32 -10.72
N VAL A 54 1.25 31.73 -10.75
CA VAL A 54 1.55 30.48 -10.05
C VAL A 54 1.35 30.61 -8.53
N ALA A 55 1.64 31.78 -7.95
CA ALA A 55 1.45 32.04 -6.52
C ALA A 55 -0.04 32.22 -6.13
N PHE A 56 -0.89 32.66 -7.06
CA PHE A 56 -2.33 32.87 -6.81
C PHE A 56 -3.14 31.58 -7.02
N VAL A 57 -2.74 30.75 -7.98
CA VAL A 57 -3.27 29.38 -8.18
C VAL A 57 -2.96 28.52 -6.95
N VAL A 58 -1.74 28.62 -6.42
CA VAL A 58 -1.36 27.92 -5.18
C VAL A 58 -2.17 28.39 -3.98
N ASN A 59 -2.46 29.69 -3.84
CA ASN A 59 -3.29 30.21 -2.73
C ASN A 59 -4.79 29.87 -2.85
N SER A 60 -5.32 29.70 -4.06
CA SER A 60 -6.72 29.31 -4.29
C SER A 60 -6.94 27.80 -4.22
N LEU A 61 -5.89 26.99 -4.43
CA LEU A 61 -5.87 25.55 -4.15
C LEU A 61 -6.03 25.22 -2.64
N PHE A 62 -5.72 26.16 -1.74
CA PHE A 62 -5.91 25.97 -0.29
C PHE A 62 -7.36 26.11 0.19
N TRP A 63 -8.29 26.55 -0.68
CA TRP A 63 -9.71 26.77 -0.34
C TRP A 63 -10.68 25.85 -1.10
N LEU A 64 -10.17 24.70 -1.56
CA LEU A 64 -10.89 23.79 -2.45
C LEU A 64 -11.04 22.40 -1.82
N GLU A 65 -12.04 22.26 -0.95
CA GLU A 65 -12.55 20.97 -0.51
C GLU A 65 -13.53 20.42 -1.54
N THR A 66 -13.06 20.07 -2.74
CA THR A 66 -13.47 18.86 -3.48
C THR A 66 -12.84 18.77 -4.87
N ALA A 67 -12.34 17.58 -5.12
CA ALA A 67 -11.72 17.15 -6.36
C ALA A 67 -12.29 15.76 -6.68
N PRO A 68 -12.28 15.35 -7.95
CA PRO A 68 -12.78 14.04 -8.38
C PRO A 68 -12.20 12.89 -7.56
N CYS A 69 -13.01 11.85 -7.36
CA CYS A 69 -12.67 10.66 -6.61
C CYS A 69 -11.76 9.76 -7.48
N GLY A 70 -10.48 9.62 -7.14
CA GLY A 70 -9.65 8.47 -7.54
C GLY A 70 -9.16 8.38 -9.00
N ILE A 71 -9.18 9.44 -9.83
CA ILE A 71 -8.88 9.36 -11.29
C ILE A 71 -7.57 8.63 -11.57
N SER A 72 -6.46 9.12 -11.02
CA SER A 72 -5.13 8.55 -11.27
C SER A 72 -4.98 7.15 -10.67
N THR A 73 -5.67 6.91 -9.55
CA THR A 73 -5.65 5.64 -8.83
C THR A 73 -6.40 4.56 -9.60
N HIS A 74 -7.59 4.85 -10.15
CA HIS A 74 -8.34 3.92 -11.00
C HIS A 74 -7.57 3.57 -12.28
N ILE A 75 -6.96 4.57 -12.92
CA ILE A 75 -6.14 4.33 -14.12
C ILE A 75 -4.96 3.41 -13.81
N GLU A 76 -4.25 3.64 -12.70
CA GLU A 76 -3.14 2.78 -12.28
C GLU A 76 -3.62 1.34 -12.05
N ILE A 77 -4.73 1.13 -11.34
CA ILE A 77 -5.25 -0.21 -11.06
C ILE A 77 -5.67 -0.93 -12.35
N ALA A 78 -6.40 -0.24 -13.23
CA ALA A 78 -6.82 -0.78 -14.51
C ALA A 78 -5.62 -1.17 -15.39
N HIS A 79 -4.57 -0.34 -15.42
CA HIS A 79 -3.34 -0.62 -16.15
C HIS A 79 -2.60 -1.82 -15.58
N ARG A 80 -2.44 -1.91 -14.25
CA ARG A 80 -1.84 -3.08 -13.58
C ARG A 80 -2.58 -4.37 -13.90
N ALA A 81 -3.91 -4.31 -13.98
CA ALA A 81 -4.73 -5.48 -14.26
C ALA A 81 -4.48 -6.01 -15.69
N VAL A 82 -4.35 -5.14 -16.69
CA VAL A 82 -4.07 -5.53 -18.08
C VAL A 82 -2.69 -6.20 -18.24
N GLU A 83 -1.70 -5.79 -17.44
CA GLU A 83 -0.33 -6.33 -17.49
C GLU A 83 -0.33 -7.86 -17.33
N HIS A 84 -1.10 -8.37 -16.38
CA HIS A 84 -1.17 -9.79 -16.00
C HIS A 84 -2.45 -10.51 -16.43
N PHE A 85 -3.35 -9.82 -17.13
CA PHE A 85 -4.59 -10.40 -17.65
C PHE A 85 -4.27 -11.49 -18.69
N SER A 86 -4.91 -12.64 -18.57
CA SER A 86 -4.86 -13.67 -19.61
C SER A 86 -6.24 -14.28 -19.78
N HIS A 87 -6.67 -14.39 -21.03
CA HIS A 87 -7.91 -15.06 -21.37
C HIS A 87 -7.61 -16.02 -22.53
N ASN A 88 -7.45 -17.30 -22.19
CA ASN A 88 -7.03 -18.34 -23.12
C ASN A 88 -8.22 -19.05 -23.79
N GLU A 89 -9.45 -18.75 -23.35
CA GLU A 89 -10.67 -19.41 -23.78
C GLU A 89 -11.64 -18.39 -24.36
N GLY A 90 -11.50 -18.08 -25.65
CA GLY A 90 -12.39 -17.12 -26.30
C GLY A 90 -12.05 -16.91 -27.77
N ARG A 91 -12.93 -16.21 -28.49
CA ARG A 91 -12.72 -15.92 -29.93
C ARG A 91 -11.83 -14.69 -30.18
N TYR A 92 -11.55 -13.90 -29.14
CA TYR A 92 -10.69 -12.72 -29.16
C TYR A 92 -9.62 -12.78 -28.09
N ASN A 93 -8.41 -12.30 -28.41
CA ASN A 93 -7.42 -11.95 -27.41
C ASN A 93 -7.79 -10.59 -26.80
N TYR A 94 -8.57 -10.60 -25.72
CA TYR A 94 -9.04 -9.37 -25.08
C TYR A 94 -7.88 -8.52 -24.56
N ARG A 95 -6.80 -9.10 -24.03
CA ARG A 95 -5.63 -8.33 -23.58
C ARG A 95 -5.03 -7.51 -24.72
N GLU A 96 -4.81 -8.13 -25.88
CA GLU A 96 -4.29 -7.43 -27.06
C GLU A 96 -5.26 -6.34 -27.55
N LEU A 97 -6.58 -6.58 -27.47
CA LEU A 97 -7.60 -5.58 -27.77
C LEU A 97 -7.50 -4.37 -26.82
N LEU A 98 -7.34 -4.58 -25.52
CA LEU A 98 -7.20 -3.50 -24.54
C LEU A 98 -5.90 -2.72 -24.76
N GLN A 99 -4.78 -3.41 -25.03
CA GLN A 99 -3.50 -2.78 -25.34
C GLN A 99 -3.49 -2.03 -26.67
N LYS A 100 -4.35 -2.43 -27.62
CA LYS A 100 -4.51 -1.75 -28.91
C LYS A 100 -5.35 -0.48 -28.82
N HIS A 101 -6.28 -0.40 -27.87
CA HIS A 101 -7.18 0.74 -27.67
C HIS A 101 -7.07 1.34 -26.25
N PRO A 102 -5.85 1.72 -25.81
CA PRO A 102 -5.63 2.25 -24.46
C PRO A 102 -6.38 3.57 -24.24
N GLU A 103 -6.62 4.35 -25.30
CA GLU A 103 -7.35 5.62 -25.23
C GLU A 103 -8.82 5.47 -24.84
N ALA A 104 -9.43 4.33 -25.18
CA ALA A 104 -10.80 4.02 -24.80
C ALA A 104 -10.84 3.31 -23.44
N PHE A 105 -9.91 2.39 -23.21
CA PHE A 105 -9.79 1.66 -21.94
C PHE A 105 -9.56 2.60 -20.75
N GLN A 106 -8.61 3.53 -20.87
CA GLN A 106 -8.30 4.52 -19.83
C GLN A 106 -9.46 5.48 -19.57
N ALA A 107 -10.17 5.91 -20.61
CA ALA A 107 -11.34 6.77 -20.45
C ALA A 107 -12.48 6.01 -19.73
N GLY A 108 -12.63 4.72 -20.01
CA GLY A 108 -13.60 3.86 -19.36
C GLY A 108 -13.34 3.66 -17.86
N SER A 109 -12.08 3.59 -17.43
CA SER A 109 -11.72 3.34 -16.01
C SER A 109 -12.06 4.47 -15.05
N VAL A 110 -12.47 5.63 -15.57
CA VAL A 110 -12.86 6.81 -14.79
C VAL A 110 -14.24 7.32 -15.18
N TYR A 111 -14.86 6.73 -16.21
CA TYR A 111 -16.15 7.16 -16.72
C TYR A 111 -17.28 7.14 -15.69
N PRO A 112 -17.35 6.16 -14.75
CA PRO A 112 -18.44 6.15 -13.79
C PRO A 112 -18.54 7.43 -12.95
N ASP A 113 -17.45 8.16 -12.75
CA ASP A 113 -17.44 9.44 -12.03
C ASP A 113 -17.87 10.66 -12.85
N ALA A 114 -18.18 10.49 -14.14
CA ALA A 114 -18.34 11.62 -15.07
C ALA A 114 -19.39 12.65 -14.64
N PHE A 115 -20.46 12.22 -13.97
CA PHE A 115 -21.62 13.05 -13.68
C PHE A 115 -21.77 13.46 -12.20
N TYR A 116 -20.81 13.12 -11.34
CA TYR A 116 -20.86 13.54 -9.93
C TYR A 116 -20.55 15.01 -9.72
N GLN A 117 -19.69 15.58 -10.57
CA GLN A 117 -19.21 16.94 -10.38
C GLN A 117 -20.31 17.98 -10.60
N ASP A 118 -20.51 18.89 -9.63
CA ASP A 118 -21.45 20.01 -9.77
C ASP A 118 -21.18 20.87 -11.02
N ILE A 119 -19.92 20.93 -11.49
CA ILE A 119 -19.56 21.66 -12.70
C ILE A 119 -20.07 20.96 -13.98
N CYS A 120 -20.27 19.64 -13.93
CA CYS A 120 -20.92 18.86 -14.97
C CYS A 120 -22.45 18.99 -14.79
N MET A 121 -23.07 19.85 -15.60
CA MET A 121 -24.53 19.97 -15.67
C MET A 121 -25.23 20.10 -14.31
N LYS A 122 -24.59 20.73 -13.30
CA LYS A 122 -25.12 20.90 -11.94
C LYS A 122 -25.51 19.58 -11.24
N GLY A 123 -24.82 18.48 -11.55
CA GLY A 123 -25.11 17.17 -10.97
C GLY A 123 -26.43 16.55 -11.44
N THR A 124 -27.06 17.09 -12.49
CA THR A 124 -28.38 16.61 -13.01
C THR A 124 -28.36 15.12 -13.36
N TYR A 125 -27.20 14.58 -13.75
CA TYR A 125 -27.05 13.20 -14.20
C TYR A 125 -26.34 12.30 -13.16
N HIS A 126 -26.34 12.70 -11.89
CA HIS A 126 -25.70 11.94 -10.79
C HIS A 126 -26.17 10.46 -10.77
N ALA A 127 -27.46 10.21 -10.99
CA ALA A 127 -28.01 8.84 -11.03
C ALA A 127 -27.40 7.96 -12.13
N LEU A 128 -26.96 8.54 -13.24
CA LEU A 128 -26.32 7.79 -14.33
C LEU A 128 -24.90 7.37 -13.93
N SER A 129 -24.18 8.25 -13.23
CA SER A 129 -22.91 7.90 -12.59
C SER A 129 -23.12 6.74 -11.63
N GLU A 130 -24.03 6.86 -10.67
CA GLU A 130 -24.38 5.79 -9.71
C GLU A 130 -24.66 4.46 -10.39
N ASP A 131 -25.55 4.41 -11.38
CA ASP A 131 -25.89 3.17 -12.07
C ASP A 131 -24.70 2.55 -12.82
N SER A 132 -23.79 3.37 -13.34
CA SER A 132 -22.59 2.91 -14.05
C SER A 132 -21.50 2.32 -13.15
N HIS A 133 -21.65 2.38 -11.81
CA HIS A 133 -20.80 1.66 -10.84
C HIS A 133 -21.26 0.22 -10.60
N TRP A 134 -22.43 -0.18 -11.11
CA TRP A 134 -23.04 -1.46 -10.76
C TRP A 134 -23.17 -2.43 -11.93
N ALA A 135 -23.08 -3.72 -11.62
CA ALA A 135 -23.10 -4.81 -12.59
C ALA A 135 -24.34 -4.87 -13.51
N PRO A 136 -25.54 -4.40 -13.11
CA PRO A 136 -26.68 -4.30 -14.03
C PRO A 136 -26.39 -3.42 -15.24
N PHE A 137 -25.68 -2.31 -15.08
CA PHE A 137 -25.29 -1.45 -16.20
C PHE A 137 -24.33 -2.20 -17.13
N LEU A 138 -23.29 -2.82 -16.57
CA LEU A 138 -22.35 -3.65 -17.33
C LEU A 138 -23.09 -4.74 -18.13
N LYS A 139 -24.01 -5.48 -17.49
CA LYS A 139 -24.84 -6.50 -18.16
C LYS A 139 -25.58 -5.95 -19.37
N THR A 140 -26.23 -4.80 -19.23
CA THR A 140 -26.94 -4.15 -20.33
C THR A 140 -25.99 -3.74 -21.45
N SER A 141 -24.84 -3.15 -21.11
CA SER A 141 -23.80 -2.78 -22.07
C SER A 141 -23.25 -3.97 -22.85
N LEU A 142 -22.97 -5.10 -22.19
CA LEU A 142 -22.47 -6.30 -22.89
C LEU A 142 -23.54 -6.92 -23.80
N ASN A 143 -24.81 -6.91 -23.38
CA ASN A 143 -25.92 -7.36 -24.23
C ASN A 143 -26.12 -6.43 -25.45
N TYR A 144 -25.99 -5.12 -25.26
CA TYR A 144 -26.01 -4.13 -26.34
C TYR A 144 -24.93 -4.42 -27.38
N VAL A 145 -23.66 -4.58 -26.96
CA VAL A 145 -22.54 -4.90 -27.87
C VAL A 145 -22.85 -6.13 -28.72
N ARG A 146 -23.36 -7.19 -28.09
CA ARG A 146 -23.67 -8.45 -28.77
C ARG A 146 -24.86 -8.35 -29.73
N LYS A 147 -25.82 -7.48 -29.43
CA LYS A 147 -27.01 -7.27 -30.24
C LYS A 147 -26.71 -6.39 -31.46
N VAL A 148 -25.92 -5.33 -31.25
CA VAL A 148 -25.68 -4.29 -32.26
C VAL A 148 -24.49 -4.60 -33.16
N TYR A 149 -23.43 -5.21 -32.62
CA TYR A 149 -22.19 -5.43 -33.36
C TYR A 149 -21.96 -6.91 -33.68
N PRO A 150 -22.19 -7.35 -34.94
CA PRO A 150 -21.82 -8.68 -35.36
C PRO A 150 -20.29 -8.85 -35.34
N ARG A 151 -19.84 -10.09 -35.17
CA ARG A 151 -18.41 -10.43 -35.26
C ARG A 151 -18.02 -10.73 -36.71
N PRO A 152 -16.80 -10.39 -37.16
CA PRO A 152 -15.76 -9.72 -36.38
C PRO A 152 -16.06 -8.24 -36.13
N TRP A 153 -15.76 -7.76 -34.92
CA TRP A 153 -15.98 -6.37 -34.52
C TRP A 153 -15.12 -5.39 -35.32
N ASN A 154 -15.77 -4.33 -35.81
CA ASN A 154 -15.08 -3.18 -36.37
C ASN A 154 -14.34 -2.38 -35.28
N GLU A 155 -13.58 -1.36 -35.67
CA GLU A 155 -12.75 -0.58 -34.74
C GLU A 155 -13.58 0.11 -33.65
N GLY A 156 -14.74 0.70 -34.01
CA GLY A 156 -15.63 1.35 -33.04
C GLY A 156 -16.14 0.39 -31.96
N ALA A 157 -16.56 -0.81 -32.36
CA ALA A 157 -16.98 -1.85 -31.44
C ALA A 157 -15.83 -2.34 -30.54
N GLN A 158 -14.60 -2.45 -31.07
CA GLN A 158 -13.44 -2.79 -30.25
C GLN A 158 -13.15 -1.71 -29.21
N LYS A 159 -13.26 -0.42 -29.56
CA LYS A 159 -13.09 0.69 -28.62
C LYS A 159 -14.19 0.74 -27.56
N LEU A 160 -15.45 0.49 -27.92
CA LEU A 160 -16.53 0.33 -26.95
C LEU A 160 -16.24 -0.81 -25.98
N VAL A 161 -15.80 -1.97 -26.47
CA VAL A 161 -15.42 -3.10 -25.61
C VAL A 161 -14.27 -2.70 -24.68
N ALA A 162 -13.22 -2.05 -25.18
CA ALA A 162 -12.13 -1.56 -24.34
C ALA A 162 -12.62 -0.59 -23.26
N PHE A 163 -13.49 0.36 -23.61
CA PHE A 163 -14.12 1.28 -22.67
C PHE A 163 -14.91 0.55 -21.57
N LEU A 164 -15.69 -0.47 -21.92
CA LEU A 164 -16.46 -1.25 -20.95
C LEU A 164 -15.59 -2.10 -20.01
N PHE A 165 -14.42 -2.56 -20.45
CA PHE A 165 -13.44 -3.18 -19.54
C PHE A 165 -12.88 -2.16 -18.56
N GLY A 166 -12.64 -0.92 -19.00
CA GLY A 166 -12.28 0.18 -18.10
C GLY A 166 -13.34 0.36 -17.00
N ILE A 167 -14.61 0.49 -17.40
CA ILE A 167 -15.74 0.59 -16.43
C ILE A 167 -15.74 -0.61 -15.49
N ALA A 168 -15.59 -1.83 -16.00
CA ALA A 168 -15.60 -3.03 -15.17
C ALA A 168 -14.52 -3.03 -14.09
N SER A 169 -13.32 -2.49 -14.39
CA SER A 169 -12.26 -2.30 -13.40
C SER A 169 -12.69 -1.31 -12.31
N HIS A 170 -13.27 -0.17 -12.70
CA HIS A 170 -13.74 0.86 -11.78
C HIS A 170 -14.80 0.32 -10.80
N MET A 171 -15.76 -0.47 -11.29
CA MET A 171 -16.83 -1.02 -10.45
C MET A 171 -16.30 -1.86 -9.28
N VAL A 172 -15.27 -2.69 -9.49
CA VAL A 172 -14.74 -3.57 -8.43
C VAL A 172 -13.75 -2.86 -7.51
N THR A 173 -13.07 -1.82 -8.00
CA THR A 173 -12.15 -1.02 -7.16
C THR A 173 -12.92 -0.33 -6.04
N ASP A 174 -14.04 0.31 -6.37
CA ASP A 174 -14.87 1.04 -5.40
C ASP A 174 -15.46 0.15 -4.33
N VAL A 175 -15.94 -1.02 -4.73
CA VAL A 175 -16.51 -2.01 -3.80
C VAL A 175 -15.53 -2.32 -2.68
N SER A 176 -14.28 -2.61 -3.01
CA SER A 176 -13.27 -2.96 -2.02
C SER A 176 -12.68 -1.75 -1.28
N TRP A 177 -12.60 -0.59 -1.93
CA TRP A 177 -12.16 0.67 -1.32
C TRP A 177 -13.16 1.16 -0.26
N HIS A 178 -14.45 1.23 -0.61
CA HIS A 178 -15.55 1.74 0.23
C HIS A 178 -16.17 0.68 1.16
N SER A 179 -15.86 -0.62 0.98
CA SER A 179 -16.50 -1.73 1.70
C SER A 179 -17.98 -1.93 1.36
N LEU A 180 -18.36 -1.85 0.08
CA LEU A 180 -19.74 -1.99 -0.37
C LEU A 180 -20.16 -3.46 -0.36
N ASP A 181 -21.13 -3.84 0.49
CA ASP A 181 -21.56 -5.22 0.75
C ASP A 181 -20.45 -6.21 1.17
N ILE A 182 -19.29 -5.68 1.58
CA ILE A 182 -18.18 -6.46 2.15
C ILE A 182 -17.72 -5.80 3.44
N ASP A 183 -17.17 -6.58 4.36
CA ASP A 183 -16.61 -6.06 5.60
C ASP A 183 -15.12 -5.79 5.46
N GLN A 184 -14.64 -4.72 6.12
CA GLN A 184 -13.21 -4.41 6.31
C GLN A 184 -12.44 -4.01 5.04
N GLY A 185 -13.09 -3.35 4.08
CA GLY A 185 -12.40 -2.66 3.00
C GLY A 185 -11.62 -1.42 3.49
N PHE A 186 -10.92 -0.78 2.56
CA PHE A 186 -9.86 0.18 2.86
C PHE A 186 -10.31 1.37 3.72
N LEU A 187 -11.33 2.11 3.29
CA LEU A 187 -11.79 3.32 3.97
C LEU A 187 -12.42 3.03 5.33
N ARG A 188 -13.13 1.90 5.48
CA ARG A 188 -13.72 1.51 6.76
C ARG A 188 -12.62 1.18 7.77
N ALA A 189 -11.58 0.45 7.36
CA ALA A 189 -10.43 0.19 8.22
C ALA A 189 -9.65 1.48 8.56
N MET A 190 -9.48 2.37 7.57
CA MET A 190 -8.85 3.66 7.78
C MET A 190 -9.65 4.53 8.78
N GLY A 191 -10.97 4.53 8.70
CA GLY A 191 -11.85 5.22 9.64
C GLY A 191 -11.66 4.78 11.08
N GLU A 192 -11.59 3.47 11.29
CA GLU A 192 -11.39 2.86 12.60
C GLU A 192 -10.00 3.18 13.17
N ILE A 193 -8.96 3.19 12.33
CA ILE A 193 -7.56 3.34 12.76
C ILE A 193 -7.14 4.81 12.94
N ASP A 194 -7.48 5.67 11.98
CA ASP A 194 -6.99 7.05 11.92
C ASP A 194 -8.07 8.11 12.17
N PHE A 195 -9.36 7.76 12.11
CA PHE A 195 -10.48 8.72 12.24
C PHE A 195 -11.56 8.35 13.27
N ARG A 196 -11.24 7.56 14.30
CA ARG A 196 -12.10 7.25 15.47
C ARG A 196 -13.42 6.60 15.06
N GLY A 197 -13.36 5.70 14.09
CA GLY A 197 -14.52 5.04 13.51
C GLY A 197 -15.31 5.89 12.50
N SER A 198 -14.91 7.15 12.26
CA SER A 198 -15.58 8.04 11.30
C SER A 198 -15.28 7.62 9.86
N TYR A 199 -16.24 6.90 9.26
CA TYR A 199 -16.19 6.58 7.83
C TYR A 199 -16.20 7.84 6.97
N THR A 200 -17.00 8.86 7.34
CA THR A 200 -17.11 10.10 6.56
C THR A 200 -15.77 10.86 6.49
N ASP A 201 -15.05 11.00 7.61
CA ASP A 201 -13.75 11.67 7.60
C ASP A 201 -12.71 10.85 6.83
N ALA A 202 -12.73 9.52 7.00
CA ALA A 202 -11.90 8.61 6.22
C ALA A 202 -12.19 8.72 4.72
N HIS A 203 -13.45 8.77 4.32
CA HIS A 203 -13.87 8.92 2.94
C HIS A 203 -13.33 10.22 2.32
N HIS A 204 -13.56 11.36 2.99
CA HIS A 204 -13.07 12.66 2.53
C HIS A 204 -11.54 12.71 2.39
N VAL A 205 -10.79 12.05 3.28
CA VAL A 205 -9.33 12.01 3.20
C VAL A 205 -8.84 10.96 2.21
N GLY A 206 -9.51 9.82 2.13
CA GLY A 206 -9.08 8.64 1.40
C GLY A 206 -9.18 8.81 -0.09
N ASP A 207 -10.33 9.20 -0.63
CA ASP A 207 -10.57 9.18 -2.08
C ASP A 207 -9.61 10.08 -2.83
N PHE A 208 -9.56 11.36 -2.43
CA PHE A 208 -8.61 12.29 -3.00
C PHE A 208 -7.18 12.05 -2.52
N GLY A 209 -7.00 11.56 -1.29
CA GLY A 209 -5.68 11.20 -0.77
C GLY A 209 -5.03 10.06 -1.56
N GLY A 210 -5.82 9.14 -2.10
CA GLY A 210 -5.37 8.08 -3.00
C GLY A 210 -4.70 8.67 -4.24
N ASP A 211 -5.29 9.68 -4.86
CA ASP A 211 -4.68 10.36 -6.00
C ASP A 211 -3.45 11.18 -5.61
N VAL A 212 -3.47 11.82 -4.44
CA VAL A 212 -2.28 12.49 -3.90
C VAL A 212 -1.11 11.52 -3.77
N LEU A 213 -1.35 10.32 -3.22
CA LEU A 213 -0.32 9.28 -3.10
C LEU A 213 0.07 8.70 -4.45
N SER A 214 -0.89 8.44 -5.33
CA SER A 214 -0.63 7.97 -6.70
C SER A 214 0.30 8.93 -7.43
N GLN A 215 0.01 10.24 -7.42
CA GLN A 215 0.84 11.25 -8.06
C GLN A 215 2.20 11.43 -7.37
N PHE A 216 2.28 11.17 -6.07
CA PHE A 216 3.53 11.23 -5.32
C PHE A 216 4.43 10.02 -5.63
N GLU A 217 3.88 8.80 -5.61
CA GLU A 217 4.65 7.56 -5.71
C GLU A 217 4.85 7.07 -7.15
N PHE A 218 3.87 7.24 -8.04
CA PHE A 218 3.91 6.63 -9.37
C PHE A 218 4.58 7.52 -10.42
N ASP A 219 5.07 6.86 -11.46
CA ASP A 219 5.39 7.51 -12.73
C ASP A 219 4.24 7.23 -13.70
N PHE A 220 3.55 8.29 -14.09
CA PHE A 220 2.42 8.29 -15.00
C PHE A 220 2.82 8.62 -16.45
N GLY A 221 4.09 8.49 -16.81
CA GLY A 221 4.57 8.70 -18.18
C GLY A 221 3.91 7.81 -19.25
N TYR A 222 3.21 6.75 -18.83
CA TYR A 222 2.43 5.86 -19.70
C TYR A 222 0.98 6.33 -19.96
N LEU A 223 0.51 7.40 -19.30
CA LEU A 223 -0.85 7.90 -19.48
C LEU A 223 -1.11 8.31 -20.93
N GLU A 224 -2.25 7.91 -21.46
CA GLU A 224 -2.64 8.28 -22.81
C GLU A 224 -2.88 9.78 -22.93
N SER A 225 -2.37 10.35 -24.02
CA SER A 225 -2.53 11.78 -24.36
C SER A 225 -3.87 12.09 -25.03
N LYS A 226 -4.69 11.05 -25.25
CA LYS A 226 -5.95 11.08 -25.98
C LYS A 226 -6.94 10.17 -25.29
N TRP A 227 -8.20 10.58 -25.24
CA TRP A 227 -9.30 9.73 -24.78
C TRP A 227 -10.33 9.54 -25.88
N TYR A 228 -10.84 8.32 -26.02
CA TYR A 228 -11.95 8.01 -26.89
C TYR A 228 -13.19 7.69 -26.06
N ILE A 229 -14.29 8.40 -26.30
CA ILE A 229 -15.58 8.19 -25.64
C ILE A 229 -16.58 7.66 -26.67
N PRO A 230 -17.18 6.46 -26.48
CA PRO A 230 -18.18 5.89 -27.37
C PRO A 230 -19.57 6.53 -27.14
N VAL A 231 -19.68 7.84 -27.36
CA VAL A 231 -20.83 8.67 -26.97
C VAL A 231 -22.16 8.12 -27.49
N TRP A 232 -22.22 7.74 -28.77
CA TRP A 232 -23.44 7.24 -29.41
C TRP A 232 -23.90 5.92 -28.79
N ASP A 233 -22.95 5.02 -28.51
CA ASP A 233 -23.25 3.75 -27.85
C ASP A 233 -23.72 3.96 -26.42
N LEU A 234 -23.11 4.89 -25.67
CA LEU A 234 -23.50 5.19 -24.30
C LEU A 234 -24.94 5.72 -24.21
N VAL A 235 -25.35 6.63 -25.11
CA VAL A 235 -26.75 7.10 -25.19
C VAL A 235 -27.71 5.92 -25.38
N ASN A 236 -27.39 5.01 -26.31
CA ASN A 236 -28.24 3.85 -26.58
C ASN A 236 -28.22 2.83 -25.44
N ILE A 237 -27.09 2.64 -24.77
CA ILE A 237 -26.96 1.76 -23.60
C ILE A 237 -27.83 2.28 -22.45
N TYR A 238 -27.78 3.59 -22.14
CA TYR A 238 -28.66 4.16 -21.12
C TYR A 238 -30.13 4.04 -21.52
N LYS A 239 -30.46 4.29 -22.79
CA LYS A 239 -31.82 4.08 -23.30
C LYS A 239 -32.31 2.65 -23.08
N GLU A 240 -31.45 1.65 -23.33
CA GLU A 240 -31.77 0.24 -23.07
C GLU A 240 -31.86 -0.09 -21.60
N PHE A 241 -31.03 0.55 -20.76
CA PHE A 241 -31.01 0.34 -19.32
C PHE A 241 -32.27 0.88 -18.64
N TYR A 242 -32.70 2.10 -18.96
CA TYR A 242 -33.87 2.75 -18.38
C TYR A 242 -35.17 2.45 -19.15
N GLY A 243 -35.09 1.96 -20.39
CA GLY A 243 -36.24 1.78 -21.28
C GLY A 243 -36.79 3.07 -21.90
N THR A 244 -36.13 4.21 -21.66
CA THR A 244 -36.47 5.53 -22.19
C THR A 244 -35.21 6.37 -22.41
N ASP A 245 -35.28 7.40 -23.25
CA ASP A 245 -34.19 8.35 -23.43
C ASP A 245 -34.02 9.19 -22.14
N VAL A 246 -32.84 9.12 -21.52
CA VAL A 246 -32.51 9.81 -20.26
C VAL A 246 -31.35 10.80 -20.38
N ILE A 247 -30.55 10.71 -21.45
CA ILE A 247 -29.37 11.56 -21.66
C ILE A 247 -29.11 11.73 -23.16
N GLU A 248 -28.64 12.92 -23.54
CA GLU A 248 -28.21 13.24 -24.91
C GLU A 248 -26.68 13.19 -25.06
N GLU A 249 -26.16 13.30 -26.27
CA GLU A 249 -24.71 13.31 -26.53
C GLU A 249 -23.96 14.42 -25.77
N GLY A 250 -24.54 15.61 -25.70
CA GLY A 250 -23.90 16.82 -25.17
C GLY A 250 -23.38 16.64 -23.74
N PRO A 251 -24.23 16.27 -22.77
CA PRO A 251 -23.80 15.99 -21.40
C PRO A 251 -22.67 14.95 -21.30
N ILE A 252 -22.73 13.86 -22.07
CA ILE A 252 -21.66 12.84 -22.06
C ILE A 252 -20.34 13.47 -22.52
N ILE A 253 -20.34 14.22 -23.62
CA ILE A 253 -19.14 14.88 -24.17
C ILE A 253 -18.58 15.88 -23.18
N ASP A 254 -19.41 16.80 -22.68
CA ASP A 254 -18.99 17.89 -21.80
C ASP A 254 -18.38 17.35 -20.51
N CYS A 255 -19.04 16.38 -19.87
CA CYS A 255 -18.64 15.89 -18.57
C CYS A 255 -17.41 14.97 -18.62
N THR A 256 -17.33 14.11 -19.63
CA THR A 256 -16.11 13.29 -19.85
C THR A 256 -14.92 14.13 -20.29
N TYR A 257 -15.13 15.24 -21.00
CA TYR A 257 -14.05 16.18 -21.31
C TYR A 257 -13.53 16.91 -20.07
N ILE A 258 -14.39 17.21 -19.09
CA ILE A 258 -13.97 17.77 -17.80
C ILE A 258 -13.11 16.77 -17.03
N LEU A 259 -13.52 15.50 -16.94
CA LEU A 259 -12.69 14.45 -16.34
C LEU A 259 -11.33 14.32 -17.04
N PHE A 260 -11.31 14.36 -18.37
CA PHE A 260 -10.07 14.32 -19.16
C PHE A 260 -9.13 15.43 -18.74
N LEU A 261 -9.62 16.67 -18.62
CA LEU A 261 -8.81 17.81 -18.18
C LEU A 261 -8.36 17.69 -16.72
N GLN A 262 -9.20 17.13 -15.84
CA GLN A 262 -8.87 16.93 -14.42
C GLN A 262 -7.69 15.98 -14.26
N MET A 263 -7.63 14.87 -15.00
CA MET A 263 -6.49 13.95 -14.98
C MET A 263 -5.15 14.67 -15.23
N TYR A 264 -5.08 15.58 -16.20
CA TYR A 264 -3.85 16.35 -16.42
C TYR A 264 -3.62 17.42 -15.36
N GLY A 265 -4.69 18.02 -14.84
CA GLY A 265 -4.61 18.91 -13.68
C GLY A 265 -3.96 18.23 -12.47
N GLU A 266 -4.31 16.97 -12.21
CA GLU A 266 -3.73 16.16 -11.13
C GLU A 266 -2.22 16.02 -11.28
N SER A 267 -1.76 15.64 -12.49
CA SER A 267 -0.34 15.40 -12.79
C SER A 267 0.58 16.60 -12.53
N ILE A 268 0.03 17.82 -12.51
CA ILE A 268 0.83 19.06 -12.38
C ILE A 268 1.00 19.50 -10.92
N ALA A 269 -0.02 19.30 -10.08
CA ALA A 269 -0.11 20.00 -8.80
C ALA A 269 -0.48 19.11 -7.61
N VAL A 270 -1.09 17.94 -7.82
CA VAL A 270 -1.72 17.19 -6.72
C VAL A 270 -0.71 16.50 -5.80
N SER A 271 0.45 16.08 -6.32
CA SER A 271 1.54 15.53 -5.50
C SER A 271 2.05 16.50 -4.42
N LYS A 272 1.88 17.82 -4.60
CA LYS A 272 2.27 18.84 -3.62
C LYS A 272 1.42 18.82 -2.35
N LEU A 273 0.26 18.18 -2.40
CA LEU A 273 -0.65 18.01 -1.26
C LEU A 273 -0.28 16.80 -0.38
N PHE A 274 0.75 16.04 -0.74
CA PHE A 274 1.19 14.85 0.00
C PHE A 274 1.34 15.10 1.49
N SER A 275 2.04 16.16 1.89
CA SER A 275 2.25 16.46 3.32
C SER A 275 0.95 16.71 4.10
N THR A 276 -0.08 17.25 3.42
CA THR A 276 -1.38 17.53 4.04
C THR A 276 -2.16 16.24 4.26
N TYR A 277 -2.16 15.33 3.29
CA TYR A 277 -2.89 14.06 3.40
C TYR A 277 -2.13 13.00 4.20
N ALA A 278 -0.82 12.89 4.02
CA ALA A 278 0.04 12.00 4.80
C ALA A 278 -0.02 12.30 6.31
N LYS A 279 -0.15 13.58 6.68
CA LYS A 279 -0.34 13.97 8.09
C LYS A 279 -1.69 13.55 8.66
N LYS A 280 -2.75 13.54 7.85
CA LYS A 280 -4.09 13.15 8.30
C LYS A 280 -4.18 11.64 8.53
N SER A 281 -3.60 10.84 7.63
CA SER A 281 -3.73 9.38 7.66
C SER A 281 -2.39 8.67 7.39
N PRO A 282 -1.66 8.26 8.46
CA PRO A 282 -0.56 7.31 8.31
C PRO A 282 -0.97 5.99 7.67
N PHE A 283 -2.18 5.50 7.93
CA PHE A 283 -2.73 4.29 7.32
C PHE A 283 -2.73 4.40 5.80
N LEU A 284 -3.21 5.52 5.25
CA LEU A 284 -3.22 5.76 3.81
C LEU A 284 -1.80 5.58 3.24
N VAL A 285 -0.78 6.25 3.81
CA VAL A 285 0.61 6.14 3.34
C VAL A 285 1.18 4.72 3.45
N GLU A 286 0.93 4.04 4.55
CA GLU A 286 1.56 2.74 4.84
C GLU A 286 0.88 1.57 4.14
N ARG A 287 -0.42 1.67 3.88
CA ARG A 287 -1.27 0.55 3.44
C ARG A 287 -1.87 0.73 2.05
N PHE A 288 -1.70 1.88 1.40
CA PHE A 288 -2.22 2.18 0.05
C PHE A 288 -2.07 1.03 -0.94
N HIS A 289 -0.91 0.39 -0.89
CA HIS A 289 -0.50 -0.67 -1.79
C HIS A 289 -0.96 -2.06 -1.39
N ASP A 290 -0.79 -2.41 -0.11
CA ASP A 290 -0.75 -3.79 0.34
C ASP A 290 -1.82 -4.14 1.39
N TYR A 291 -2.72 -3.20 1.71
CA TYR A 291 -3.89 -3.55 2.51
C TYR A 291 -4.62 -4.71 1.86
N PHE A 292 -4.94 -5.73 2.67
CA PHE A 292 -5.33 -7.03 2.13
C PHE A 292 -6.65 -6.99 1.36
N LEU A 293 -7.56 -6.06 1.69
CA LEU A 293 -8.86 -5.89 1.04
C LEU A 293 -9.08 -4.42 0.70
N GLY A 294 -8.93 -4.06 -0.57
CA GLY A 294 -9.04 -2.68 -1.05
C GLY A 294 -7.73 -1.89 -1.11
N GLY A 295 -6.56 -2.51 -0.87
CA GLY A 295 -5.29 -1.93 -1.33
C GLY A 295 -5.14 -2.07 -2.85
N ILE A 296 -4.28 -1.27 -3.50
CA ILE A 296 -4.10 -1.29 -4.98
C ILE A 296 -3.84 -2.70 -5.51
N ASP A 297 -3.02 -3.51 -4.83
CA ASP A 297 -2.74 -4.88 -5.25
C ASP A 297 -4.00 -5.76 -5.27
N ASP A 298 -4.83 -5.66 -4.24
CA ASP A 298 -6.06 -6.45 -4.11
C ASP A 298 -7.09 -6.00 -5.15
N MET A 299 -7.26 -4.69 -5.30
CA MET A 299 -8.10 -4.10 -6.33
C MET A 299 -7.66 -4.53 -7.74
N THR A 300 -6.36 -4.56 -8.02
CA THR A 300 -5.81 -5.06 -9.29
C THR A 300 -6.20 -6.52 -9.52
N PHE A 301 -6.09 -7.38 -8.51
CA PHE A 301 -6.50 -8.77 -8.61
C PHE A 301 -8.00 -8.89 -8.93
N TRP A 302 -8.86 -8.13 -8.24
CA TRP A 302 -10.29 -8.12 -8.53
C TRP A 302 -10.63 -7.60 -9.92
N SER A 303 -9.91 -6.58 -10.41
CA SER A 303 -10.01 -6.10 -11.79
C SER A 303 -9.68 -7.20 -12.81
N THR A 304 -8.66 -8.04 -12.55
CA THR A 304 -8.37 -9.18 -13.45
C THR A 304 -9.47 -10.24 -13.42
N ASN A 305 -10.13 -10.47 -12.28
CA ASN A 305 -11.24 -11.41 -12.15
C ASN A 305 -12.48 -10.93 -12.92
N ILE A 306 -12.84 -9.64 -12.77
CA ILE A 306 -13.99 -9.10 -13.51
C ILE A 306 -13.70 -9.02 -15.02
N PHE A 307 -12.45 -8.82 -15.44
CA PHE A 307 -12.08 -8.91 -16.87
C PHE A 307 -12.35 -10.30 -17.45
N GLN A 308 -12.04 -11.37 -16.69
CA GLN A 308 -12.36 -12.75 -17.12
C GLN A 308 -13.86 -12.96 -17.26
N LEU A 309 -14.66 -12.46 -16.32
CA LEU A 309 -16.12 -12.56 -16.36
C LEU A 309 -16.74 -11.73 -17.48
N THR A 310 -16.24 -10.51 -17.72
CA THR A 310 -16.64 -9.63 -18.82
C THR A 310 -16.34 -10.28 -20.17
N ALA A 311 -15.15 -10.84 -20.36
CA ALA A 311 -14.79 -11.60 -21.56
C ALA A 311 -15.73 -12.80 -21.77
N PHE A 312 -15.99 -13.58 -20.71
CA PHE A 312 -16.92 -14.70 -20.76
C PHE A 312 -18.33 -14.28 -21.16
N MET A 313 -18.86 -13.19 -20.58
CA MET A 313 -20.21 -12.68 -20.88
C MET A 313 -20.31 -12.14 -22.31
N LEU A 314 -19.25 -11.55 -22.86
CA LEU A 314 -19.19 -11.13 -24.27
C LEU A 314 -19.19 -12.32 -25.23
N ASP A 315 -18.50 -13.40 -24.89
CA ASP A 315 -18.38 -14.60 -25.73
C ASP A 315 -19.61 -15.53 -25.65
N ASN A 316 -20.14 -15.78 -24.46
CA ASN A 316 -21.08 -16.87 -24.22
C ASN A 316 -22.51 -16.40 -23.98
N GLY A 317 -22.71 -15.49 -23.04
CA GLY A 317 -24.03 -14.98 -22.71
C GLY A 317 -23.98 -14.30 -21.35
N THR A 318 -24.90 -13.38 -21.09
CA THR A 318 -25.22 -13.03 -19.71
C THR A 318 -26.28 -13.97 -19.10
N SER A 319 -26.94 -14.79 -19.92
CA SER A 319 -28.01 -15.71 -19.50
C SER A 319 -27.55 -16.84 -18.58
N ASN A 320 -26.29 -17.27 -18.70
CA ASN A 320 -25.70 -18.34 -17.90
C ASN A 320 -24.91 -17.79 -16.69
N CYS A 321 -25.19 -16.54 -16.30
CA CYS A 321 -24.52 -15.87 -15.20
C CYS A 321 -25.53 -15.39 -14.16
N TYR A 322 -25.19 -15.58 -12.90
CA TYR A 322 -25.76 -14.83 -11.79
C TYR A 322 -25.05 -13.48 -11.71
N ILE A 323 -25.79 -12.41 -11.97
CA ILE A 323 -25.29 -11.02 -11.99
C ILE A 323 -26.07 -10.24 -10.92
N PRO A 324 -25.56 -10.18 -9.67
CA PRO A 324 -26.11 -9.32 -8.62
C PRO A 324 -25.77 -7.84 -8.90
N GLU A 325 -26.10 -6.94 -7.98
CA GLU A 325 -25.78 -5.50 -8.11
C GLU A 325 -24.29 -5.24 -7.95
N ASN A 326 -23.70 -5.77 -6.87
CA ASN A 326 -22.28 -5.67 -6.62
C ASN A 326 -21.47 -6.60 -7.56
N PRO A 327 -20.53 -6.05 -8.37
CA PRO A 327 -19.78 -6.77 -9.39
C PRO A 327 -18.88 -7.89 -8.85
N ILE A 328 -18.41 -7.80 -7.60
CA ILE A 328 -17.47 -8.78 -7.02
C ILE A 328 -18.12 -10.16 -6.83
N PHE A 329 -19.46 -10.21 -6.80
CA PHE A 329 -20.25 -11.43 -6.62
C PHE A 329 -20.82 -12.01 -7.92
N ILE A 330 -20.43 -11.49 -9.09
CA ILE A 330 -20.82 -12.08 -10.39
C ILE A 330 -20.26 -13.49 -10.51
N GLN A 331 -21.10 -14.43 -10.94
CA GLN A 331 -20.74 -15.83 -11.15
C GLN A 331 -21.34 -16.34 -12.44
N CYS A 332 -20.56 -17.05 -13.27
CA CYS A 332 -21.02 -17.66 -14.52
C CYS A 332 -20.84 -19.18 -14.50
N ASP A 333 -21.74 -19.93 -15.16
CA ASP A 333 -21.68 -21.39 -15.23
C ASP A 333 -20.35 -21.86 -15.85
N GLY A 334 -19.61 -22.66 -15.07
CA GLY A 334 -18.19 -22.98 -15.28
C GLY A 334 -17.38 -22.90 -13.98
N GLN A 335 -17.87 -22.16 -12.98
CA GLN A 335 -17.32 -22.09 -11.61
C GLN A 335 -18.41 -22.44 -10.56
N LYS A 336 -18.44 -23.65 -9.98
CA LYS A 336 -19.32 -24.05 -8.83
C LYS A 336 -18.65 -23.63 -7.50
N LYS A 337 -19.28 -23.21 -6.37
CA LYS A 337 -20.63 -23.35 -5.75
C LYS A 337 -20.86 -22.23 -4.67
N HIS A 338 -22.11 -21.73 -4.59
CA HIS A 338 -22.88 -20.93 -3.59
C HIS A 338 -22.31 -20.30 -2.29
N THR A 339 -22.66 -19.02 -2.05
CA THR A 339 -23.58 -18.55 -0.96
C THR A 339 -24.24 -17.21 -1.36
N ARG A 340 -25.52 -16.99 -1.03
CA ARG A 340 -26.30 -15.78 -1.40
C ARG A 340 -26.29 -14.73 -0.28
N PRO A 341 -26.08 -13.43 -0.55
CA PRO A 341 -26.59 -12.35 0.29
C PRO A 341 -27.98 -11.89 -0.18
N GLY A 342 -28.79 -11.39 0.76
CA GLY A 342 -30.17 -10.96 0.53
C GLY A 342 -30.28 -9.61 -0.20
N ARG A 343 -31.33 -9.47 -1.01
CA ARG A 343 -31.71 -8.23 -1.73
C ARG A 343 -32.28 -7.17 -0.78
N ILE A 344 -31.89 -5.92 -0.95
CA ILE A 344 -32.65 -4.74 -0.53
C ILE A 344 -32.77 -3.81 -1.75
N ARG A 345 -33.98 -3.34 -2.06
CA ARG A 345 -34.25 -2.32 -3.09
C ARG A 345 -34.39 -0.98 -2.41
N PHE A 346 -33.78 0.07 -2.96
CA PHE A 346 -34.05 1.46 -2.59
C PHE A 346 -34.71 2.22 -3.75
N GLN A 347 -35.57 3.16 -3.37
CA GLN A 347 -36.34 4.03 -4.26
C GLN A 347 -35.89 5.47 -3.95
N LYS A 348 -35.38 6.20 -4.94
CA LYS A 348 -34.96 7.62 -4.82
C LYS A 348 -36.04 8.53 -5.40
N ASP A 349 -36.32 9.62 -4.70
CA ASP A 349 -37.19 10.73 -5.11
C ASP A 349 -36.30 11.88 -5.58
N ASP A 350 -36.57 12.42 -6.78
CA ASP A 350 -35.86 13.56 -7.36
C ASP A 350 -36.75 14.81 -7.40
N SER A 351 -36.19 15.97 -7.04
CA SER A 351 -36.79 17.27 -7.34
C SER A 351 -35.77 18.18 -8.03
N ASN A 352 -36.09 18.56 -9.26
CA ASN A 352 -35.27 19.36 -10.19
C ASN A 352 -35.62 20.86 -10.12
N GLN A 353 -34.61 21.72 -10.29
CA GLN A 353 -34.78 23.06 -10.87
C GLN A 353 -33.68 23.38 -11.89
N ASN A 354 -34.12 23.82 -13.08
CA ASN A 354 -33.33 24.00 -14.29
C ASN A 354 -32.57 25.33 -14.35
N THR A 355 -31.33 25.30 -14.85
CA THR A 355 -30.75 26.28 -15.80
C THR A 355 -29.35 25.81 -16.22
N SER A 356 -29.11 25.64 -17.52
CA SER A 356 -27.88 25.11 -18.12
C SER A 356 -26.85 26.21 -18.44
N LEU A 357 -25.55 25.93 -18.25
CA LEU A 357 -24.44 26.72 -18.80
C LEU A 357 -23.49 25.77 -19.55
N SER A 358 -23.20 26.02 -20.82
CA SER A 358 -22.28 25.20 -21.63
C SER A 358 -20.86 25.75 -21.58
N ILE A 359 -19.91 24.94 -21.08
CA ILE A 359 -18.53 25.35 -20.78
C ILE A 359 -17.61 25.25 -22.01
N ILE A 360 -17.96 24.39 -22.99
CA ILE A 360 -17.10 24.05 -24.14
C ILE A 360 -16.73 25.24 -25.03
N THR A 361 -17.58 26.24 -25.17
CA THR A 361 -17.30 27.40 -26.04
C THR A 361 -16.19 28.31 -25.50
N SER A 362 -15.78 28.16 -24.23
CA SER A 362 -14.80 29.03 -23.58
C SER A 362 -13.35 28.50 -23.54
N VAL A 363 -13.12 27.20 -23.81
CA VAL A 363 -11.81 26.54 -23.53
C VAL A 363 -11.06 26.09 -24.79
N GLY A 364 -11.60 26.30 -26.00
CA GLY A 364 -10.92 25.89 -27.24
C GLY A 364 -10.67 24.37 -27.30
N ALA A 365 -11.67 23.59 -26.91
CA ALA A 365 -11.59 22.13 -26.82
C ALA A 365 -11.42 21.49 -28.22
N HIS A 366 -10.41 20.64 -28.39
CA HIS A 366 -10.22 19.83 -29.60
C HIS A 366 -10.99 18.52 -29.47
N VAL A 367 -12.28 18.63 -29.78
CA VAL A 367 -13.24 17.53 -29.77
C VAL A 367 -13.43 17.07 -31.22
N ASN A 368 -12.78 15.97 -31.60
CA ASN A 368 -12.94 15.40 -32.94
C ASN A 368 -14.05 14.35 -32.91
N ARG A 369 -15.19 14.65 -33.56
CA ARG A 369 -16.23 13.64 -33.81
C ARG A 369 -15.68 12.60 -34.79
N VAL A 370 -15.85 11.33 -34.44
CA VAL A 370 -15.48 10.16 -35.25
C VAL A 370 -16.69 9.23 -35.32
N ASP A 371 -16.72 8.29 -36.29
CA ASP A 371 -17.95 7.60 -36.73
C ASP A 371 -18.82 6.96 -35.62
N THR A 372 -18.25 6.58 -34.47
CA THR A 372 -18.98 5.97 -33.34
C THR A 372 -18.78 6.67 -32.00
N GLY A 373 -18.12 7.84 -31.98
CA GLY A 373 -17.81 8.51 -30.73
C GLY A 373 -17.05 9.82 -30.88
N VAL A 374 -16.30 10.16 -29.85
CA VAL A 374 -15.57 11.42 -29.77
C VAL A 374 -14.16 11.16 -29.26
N LEU A 375 -13.18 11.81 -29.90
CA LEU A 375 -11.78 11.76 -29.50
C LEU A 375 -11.36 13.11 -28.91
N PHE A 376 -10.90 13.08 -27.66
CA PHE A 376 -10.26 14.21 -26.99
C PHE A 376 -8.75 14.16 -27.21
N GLN A 377 -8.15 15.32 -27.46
CA GLN A 377 -6.71 15.44 -27.59
C GLN A 377 -6.23 16.73 -26.93
N ILE A 378 -5.09 16.66 -26.26
CA ILE A 378 -4.38 17.84 -25.80
C ILE A 378 -3.63 18.51 -26.96
N ASN A 379 -3.74 19.83 -27.05
CA ASN A 379 -2.96 20.65 -27.99
C ASN A 379 -1.46 20.65 -27.67
N SER A 380 -0.63 20.86 -28.69
CA SER A 380 0.84 20.93 -28.56
C SER A 380 1.34 21.89 -27.46
N TRP A 381 0.62 22.97 -27.17
CA TRP A 381 1.02 23.96 -26.16
C TRP A 381 1.01 23.45 -24.71
N ALA A 382 0.34 22.33 -24.42
CA ALA A 382 0.37 21.69 -23.09
C ALA A 382 1.37 20.51 -23.01
N LYS A 383 2.00 20.13 -24.13
CA LYS A 383 3.16 19.22 -24.13
C LYS A 383 4.44 19.91 -23.62
N ASP A 384 4.59 21.20 -23.90
CA ASP A 384 5.76 22.00 -23.53
C ASP A 384 5.91 22.23 -22.02
N PRO A 385 4.86 22.58 -21.23
CA PRO A 385 5.00 22.69 -19.78
C PRO A 385 5.31 21.35 -19.10
N MET A 386 4.74 20.25 -19.59
CA MET A 386 5.01 18.90 -19.10
C MET A 386 6.47 18.50 -19.36
N GLN A 387 6.96 18.68 -20.59
CA GLN A 387 8.38 18.46 -20.95
C GLN A 387 9.34 19.47 -20.31
N MET A 388 8.94 20.73 -20.12
CA MET A 388 9.75 21.74 -19.44
C MET A 388 9.84 21.46 -17.94
N LEU A 389 8.80 20.95 -17.27
CA LEU A 389 8.91 20.48 -15.89
C LEU A 389 9.82 19.24 -15.79
N THR A 390 9.71 18.29 -16.73
CA THR A 390 10.61 17.11 -16.77
C THR A 390 12.06 17.45 -17.17
N ASN A 391 12.30 18.55 -17.90
CA ASN A 391 13.63 18.98 -18.34
C ASN A 391 14.27 20.03 -17.42
N ALA A 392 13.48 20.93 -16.79
CA ALA A 392 13.98 21.90 -15.80
C ALA A 392 14.49 21.22 -14.52
N THR A 393 13.98 20.03 -14.21
CA THR A 393 14.45 19.15 -13.13
C THR A 393 15.84 18.56 -13.39
N ARG A 394 16.28 18.44 -14.65
CA ARG A 394 17.66 18.03 -14.98
C ARG A 394 18.69 19.16 -14.85
N SER A 395 18.27 20.44 -14.89
CA SER A 395 19.19 21.56 -15.12
C SER A 395 19.33 22.56 -13.97
N MET A 396 18.45 22.57 -12.95
CA MET A 396 18.59 23.46 -11.80
C MET A 396 19.39 22.84 -10.65
N ASN A 397 20.71 22.74 -10.87
CA ASN A 397 21.70 22.31 -9.90
C ASN A 397 21.94 23.41 -8.84
N LEU A 398 21.08 23.48 -7.82
CA LEU A 398 21.20 24.38 -6.66
C LEU A 398 22.07 23.79 -5.53
N ARG A 399 23.08 22.97 -5.89
CA ARG A 399 24.08 22.39 -4.96
C ARG A 399 24.84 23.45 -4.15
N GLY A 400 24.80 24.73 -4.52
CA GLY A 400 25.63 25.77 -3.92
C GLY A 400 25.10 26.48 -2.67
N LEU A 401 23.84 26.28 -2.24
CA LEU A 401 23.25 27.08 -1.14
C LEU A 401 23.03 26.33 0.17
N PHE A 402 23.09 24.99 0.16
CA PHE A 402 23.00 24.14 1.35
C PHE A 402 24.12 23.10 1.35
N ASN A 403 25.38 23.55 1.22
CA ASN A 403 26.53 22.72 1.57
C ASN A 403 26.58 22.60 3.10
N GLN A 404 25.83 21.66 3.67
CA GLN A 404 26.40 20.93 4.79
C GLN A 404 27.44 19.99 4.16
N ASN A 405 28.65 19.99 4.71
CA ASN A 405 29.65 19.00 4.38
C ASN A 405 29.16 17.63 4.86
N ASP A 406 28.25 17.01 4.10
CA ASP A 406 27.91 15.61 4.27
C ASP A 406 29.14 14.81 3.85
N GLN A 407 29.94 14.39 4.83
CA GLN A 407 30.75 13.19 4.70
C GLN A 407 29.79 12.00 4.59
N SER A 408 29.06 11.90 3.47
CA SER A 408 28.46 10.65 3.04
C SER A 408 29.59 9.85 2.42
N ASP A 409 30.03 8.79 3.10
CA ASP A 409 30.72 7.71 2.39
C ASP A 409 29.67 7.07 1.49
N ASN A 410 29.56 7.61 0.27
CA ASN A 410 28.61 7.21 -0.75
C ASN A 410 29.07 5.86 -1.33
N SER A 411 29.03 4.82 -0.50
CA SER A 411 29.40 3.47 -0.91
C SER A 411 28.38 3.01 -1.95
N SER A 412 28.84 2.74 -3.17
CA SER A 412 28.00 2.12 -4.19
C SER A 412 27.78 0.65 -3.82
N PRO A 413 26.58 0.07 -4.08
CA PRO A 413 26.37 -1.34 -3.84
C PRO A 413 27.37 -2.17 -4.66
N SER A 414 27.92 -3.20 -4.04
CA SER A 414 28.82 -4.18 -4.67
C SER A 414 28.09 -5.09 -5.66
N ALA A 415 26.80 -5.36 -5.43
CA ALA A 415 25.94 -6.12 -6.33
C ALA A 415 24.47 -5.73 -6.17
N VAL A 416 23.69 -6.03 -7.20
CA VAL A 416 22.25 -5.81 -7.23
C VAL A 416 21.53 -7.06 -7.74
N TYR A 417 20.62 -7.60 -6.94
CA TYR A 417 19.78 -8.72 -7.32
C TYR A 417 18.38 -8.22 -7.67
N PHE A 418 17.85 -8.72 -8.77
CA PHE A 418 16.60 -8.22 -9.35
C PHE A 418 15.79 -9.35 -10.00
N VAL A 419 14.56 -9.01 -10.38
CA VAL A 419 13.67 -9.84 -11.20
C VAL A 419 13.09 -8.99 -12.33
N THR A 420 12.50 -9.65 -13.32
CA THR A 420 11.94 -8.98 -14.51
C THR A 420 10.42 -8.89 -14.54
N SER A 421 9.75 -9.57 -13.60
CA SER A 421 8.30 -9.43 -13.44
C SER A 421 7.98 -8.08 -12.78
N PRO A 422 7.15 -7.23 -13.40
CA PRO A 422 6.68 -6.01 -12.75
C PRO A 422 5.85 -6.35 -11.52
N TYR A 423 5.80 -5.42 -10.56
CA TYR A 423 5.05 -5.51 -9.31
C TYR A 423 5.40 -6.74 -8.45
N ALA A 424 6.54 -7.40 -8.69
CA ALA A 424 6.93 -8.61 -7.97
C ALA A 424 7.26 -8.38 -6.48
N ARG A 425 7.65 -7.14 -6.11
CA ARG A 425 8.04 -6.74 -4.75
C ARG A 425 9.14 -7.60 -4.14
N LEU A 426 10.16 -7.91 -4.93
CA LEU A 426 11.37 -8.59 -4.48
C LEU A 426 11.97 -7.86 -3.28
N GLY A 427 12.27 -8.60 -2.22
CA GLY A 427 12.83 -8.05 -1.00
C GLY A 427 11.80 -7.54 0.00
N ARG A 428 10.50 -7.80 -0.22
CA ARG A 428 9.46 -7.56 0.81
C ARG A 428 9.82 -8.24 2.13
N SER A 429 10.37 -9.44 2.05
CA SER A 429 10.90 -10.20 3.17
C SER A 429 12.29 -10.73 2.82
N THR A 430 13.19 -10.73 3.80
CA THR A 430 14.51 -11.34 3.70
C THR A 430 14.83 -12.04 5.02
N ILE A 431 15.53 -13.17 4.94
CA ILE A 431 16.11 -13.85 6.10
C ILE A 431 17.41 -14.53 5.66
N THR A 432 18.28 -14.79 6.61
CA THR A 432 19.55 -15.47 6.37
C THR A 432 19.67 -16.70 7.26
N ALA A 433 20.16 -17.81 6.70
CA ALA A 433 20.36 -19.08 7.38
C ALA A 433 21.26 -19.99 6.55
N ASP A 434 22.00 -20.90 7.17
CA ASP A 434 22.73 -21.97 6.48
C ASP A 434 21.74 -23.06 6.07
N LEU A 435 21.21 -22.99 4.85
CA LEU A 435 20.13 -23.89 4.38
C LEU A 435 20.65 -25.19 3.79
N ASN A 436 21.87 -25.20 3.28
CA ASN A 436 22.51 -26.37 2.67
C ASN A 436 23.47 -27.10 3.63
N GLN A 437 23.66 -26.58 4.85
CA GLN A 437 24.54 -27.10 5.89
C GLN A 437 26.03 -27.15 5.51
N ASP A 438 26.48 -26.22 4.68
CA ASP A 438 27.89 -26.09 4.32
C ASP A 438 28.71 -25.25 5.32
N GLY A 439 28.05 -24.71 6.35
CA GLY A 439 28.66 -23.87 7.38
C GLY A 439 28.69 -22.38 7.03
N LEU A 440 28.10 -21.99 5.90
CA LEU A 440 27.99 -20.62 5.43
C LEU A 440 26.54 -20.15 5.46
N VAL A 441 26.34 -18.85 5.63
CA VAL A 441 24.99 -18.28 5.79
C VAL A 441 24.44 -17.83 4.44
N ASP A 442 23.32 -18.40 4.03
CA ASP A 442 22.66 -18.12 2.77
C ASP A 442 21.64 -16.99 2.88
N LEU A 443 21.17 -16.49 1.72
CA LEU A 443 20.13 -15.46 1.64
C LEU A 443 18.84 -16.04 1.05
N ILE A 444 17.73 -15.77 1.73
CA ILE A 444 16.38 -16.09 1.26
C ILE A 444 15.62 -14.78 1.06
N VAL A 445 14.99 -14.63 -0.11
CA VAL A 445 14.29 -13.39 -0.50
C VAL A 445 12.88 -13.72 -0.99
N GLY A 446 11.88 -13.05 -0.40
CA GLY A 446 10.49 -13.13 -0.84
C GLY A 446 10.13 -12.07 -1.87
N ALA A 447 9.29 -12.45 -2.84
CA ALA A 447 8.68 -11.60 -3.87
C ALA A 447 7.17 -11.89 -3.94
N PRO A 448 6.37 -11.46 -2.95
CA PRO A 448 4.96 -11.85 -2.84
C PRO A 448 4.06 -11.28 -3.93
N GLY A 449 4.46 -10.21 -4.61
CA GLY A 449 3.72 -9.66 -5.75
C GLY A 449 3.98 -10.39 -7.07
N TYR A 450 4.91 -11.35 -7.09
CA TYR A 450 5.30 -12.05 -8.32
C TYR A 450 4.08 -12.68 -9.00
N SER A 451 3.97 -12.44 -10.30
CA SER A 451 2.82 -12.84 -11.11
C SER A 451 3.27 -13.63 -12.32
N THR A 452 2.44 -14.59 -12.73
CA THR A 452 2.54 -15.20 -14.06
C THR A 452 1.22 -14.99 -14.79
N PHE A 453 1.19 -15.18 -16.11
CA PHE A 453 -0.06 -15.02 -16.88
C PHE A 453 -1.17 -15.92 -16.30
N GLY A 454 -2.26 -15.31 -15.87
CA GLY A 454 -3.40 -16.00 -15.27
C GLY A 454 -3.25 -16.37 -13.79
N GLN A 455 -2.09 -16.12 -13.18
CA GLN A 455 -1.86 -16.25 -11.73
C GLN A 455 -1.23 -14.97 -11.20
N VAL A 456 -2.08 -13.95 -11.01
CA VAL A 456 -1.70 -12.64 -10.47
C VAL A 456 -1.33 -12.80 -8.99
N GLN A 457 -0.20 -12.22 -8.58
CA GLN A 457 0.28 -12.19 -7.19
C GLN A 457 0.32 -13.57 -6.50
N VAL A 458 0.71 -14.60 -7.25
CA VAL A 458 0.91 -15.94 -6.70
C VAL A 458 2.06 -15.95 -5.69
N GLY A 459 3.07 -15.09 -5.91
CA GLY A 459 4.24 -14.92 -5.06
C GLY A 459 5.32 -15.97 -5.30
N ARG A 460 6.56 -15.63 -4.92
CA ARG A 460 7.75 -16.45 -5.12
C ARG A 460 8.78 -16.22 -4.00
N VAL A 461 9.61 -17.23 -3.76
CA VAL A 461 10.76 -17.17 -2.86
C VAL A 461 12.00 -17.66 -3.60
N TYR A 462 13.10 -16.95 -3.43
CA TYR A 462 14.42 -17.25 -4.00
C TYR A 462 15.40 -17.57 -2.89
N VAL A 463 16.22 -18.59 -3.07
CA VAL A 463 17.37 -18.90 -2.21
C VAL A 463 18.64 -18.69 -3.02
N ILE A 464 19.59 -17.98 -2.43
CA ILE A 464 20.92 -17.72 -2.97
C ILE A 464 21.91 -18.29 -1.96
N TYR A 465 22.62 -19.34 -2.37
CA TYR A 465 23.66 -19.94 -1.56
C TYR A 465 24.90 -19.05 -1.54
N SER A 466 25.48 -18.94 -0.35
CA SER A 466 26.75 -18.25 -0.18
C SER A 466 27.92 -19.18 -0.49
N ASN A 467 29.12 -18.61 -0.63
CA ASN A 467 30.38 -19.37 -0.66
C ASN A 467 31.38 -18.78 0.35
N GLU A 468 32.61 -19.28 0.40
CA GLU A 468 33.63 -18.79 1.35
C GLU A 468 33.84 -17.27 1.27
N THR A 469 33.63 -16.69 0.07
CA THR A 469 33.73 -15.25 -0.19
C THR A 469 32.41 -14.48 -0.01
N GLY A 470 31.38 -15.11 0.54
CA GLY A 470 30.04 -14.56 0.79
C GLY A 470 29.06 -14.77 -0.37
N LEU A 471 28.02 -13.94 -0.40
CA LEU A 471 27.08 -13.86 -1.51
C LEU A 471 27.77 -13.36 -2.79
N PRO A 472 27.35 -13.82 -3.98
CA PRO A 472 27.90 -13.39 -5.26
C PRO A 472 27.92 -11.86 -5.39
N SER A 473 29.11 -11.28 -5.50
CA SER A 473 29.31 -9.83 -5.65
C SER A 473 29.13 -9.35 -7.10
N THR A 474 28.18 -9.96 -7.83
CA THR A 474 27.80 -9.64 -9.20
C THR A 474 26.30 -9.45 -9.28
N ASN A 475 25.81 -8.65 -10.23
CA ASN A 475 24.37 -8.51 -10.41
C ASN A 475 23.75 -9.84 -10.84
N LEU A 476 22.60 -10.20 -10.26
CA LEU A 476 21.90 -11.45 -10.51
C LEU A 476 20.45 -11.19 -10.94
N ASP A 477 20.01 -11.90 -11.98
CA ASP A 477 18.61 -12.05 -12.34
C ASP A 477 18.08 -13.29 -11.64
N LEU A 478 17.36 -13.10 -10.53
CA LEU A 478 16.97 -14.22 -9.65
C LEU A 478 15.97 -15.18 -10.31
N ASP A 479 15.30 -14.77 -11.40
CA ASP A 479 14.48 -15.69 -12.20
C ASP A 479 15.33 -16.76 -12.92
N LYS A 480 16.65 -16.55 -13.05
CA LYS A 480 17.59 -17.42 -13.76
C LYS A 480 18.73 -17.94 -12.88
N ASP A 481 19.23 -17.09 -12.00
CA ASP A 481 20.51 -17.29 -11.32
C ASP A 481 20.35 -17.76 -9.86
N ALA A 482 19.13 -17.80 -9.31
CA ALA A 482 18.89 -18.31 -7.96
C ALA A 482 19.07 -19.84 -7.88
N ASP A 483 19.64 -20.32 -6.78
CA ASP A 483 19.90 -21.75 -6.58
C ASP A 483 18.63 -22.56 -6.32
N VAL A 484 17.68 -21.97 -5.59
CA VAL A 484 16.35 -22.55 -5.37
C VAL A 484 15.27 -21.51 -5.61
N LEU A 485 14.20 -21.95 -6.29
CA LEU A 485 13.03 -21.14 -6.58
C LEU A 485 11.76 -21.89 -6.15
N LEU A 486 11.00 -21.29 -5.23
CA LEU A 486 9.70 -21.80 -4.78
C LEU A 486 8.59 -20.84 -5.19
N GLN A 487 7.52 -21.37 -5.78
CA GLN A 487 6.36 -20.58 -6.22
C GLN A 487 5.14 -20.85 -5.35
N GLY A 488 4.32 -19.83 -5.14
CA GLY A 488 3.03 -19.98 -4.45
C GLY A 488 2.04 -20.87 -5.19
N LEU A 489 1.00 -21.28 -4.47
CA LEU A 489 0.03 -22.28 -4.94
C LEU A 489 -1.33 -21.68 -5.36
N GLU A 490 -1.66 -20.49 -4.86
CA GLU A 490 -2.97 -19.86 -5.11
C GLU A 490 -2.80 -18.44 -5.68
N PRO A 491 -3.61 -18.04 -6.68
CA PRO A 491 -3.64 -16.66 -7.16
C PRO A 491 -3.96 -15.67 -6.04
N SER A 492 -3.27 -14.54 -6.02
CA SER A 492 -3.31 -13.54 -4.95
C SER A 492 -2.95 -14.11 -3.56
N GLY A 493 -2.28 -15.27 -3.50
CA GLY A 493 -1.85 -15.85 -2.22
C GLY A 493 -0.77 -15.02 -1.51
N LYS A 494 0.00 -14.22 -2.26
CA LYS A 494 1.16 -13.44 -1.78
C LYS A 494 2.19 -14.33 -1.06
N PHE A 495 2.53 -15.46 -1.67
CA PHE A 495 3.55 -16.38 -1.13
C PHE A 495 4.92 -15.69 -1.04
N GLY A 496 5.58 -15.79 0.11
CA GLY A 496 6.85 -15.10 0.38
C GLY A 496 6.67 -13.76 1.08
N SER A 497 5.49 -13.42 1.60
CA SER A 497 5.29 -12.22 2.41
C SER A 497 6.06 -12.24 3.72
N SER A 498 6.32 -13.42 4.28
CA SER A 498 7.12 -13.63 5.49
C SER A 498 7.86 -14.96 5.39
N LEU A 499 8.99 -15.05 6.09
CA LEU A 499 9.91 -16.18 6.03
C LEU A 499 10.39 -16.54 7.44
N ALA A 500 10.62 -17.82 7.68
CA ALA A 500 11.26 -18.34 8.88
C ALA A 500 12.05 -19.62 8.53
N VAL A 501 13.11 -19.90 9.29
CA VAL A 501 13.94 -21.10 9.11
C VAL A 501 14.15 -21.77 10.46
N LEU A 502 13.75 -23.04 10.58
CA LEU A 502 13.96 -23.88 11.76
C LEU A 502 13.94 -25.36 11.38
N ASP A 503 14.50 -26.23 12.20
CA ASP A 503 14.33 -27.68 12.07
C ASP A 503 12.99 -28.11 12.70
N PHE A 504 11.89 -27.96 11.94
CA PHE A 504 10.54 -28.13 12.47
C PHE A 504 10.19 -29.59 12.76
N ASN A 505 10.77 -30.49 11.97
CA ASN A 505 10.57 -31.93 12.08
C ASN A 505 11.65 -32.65 12.90
N LEU A 506 12.63 -31.91 13.44
CA LEU A 506 13.74 -32.42 14.26
C LEU A 506 14.56 -33.52 13.55
N ASP A 507 14.73 -33.42 12.22
CA ASP A 507 15.54 -34.33 11.41
C ASP A 507 17.02 -33.89 11.30
N GLY A 508 17.35 -32.75 11.89
CA GLY A 508 18.70 -32.18 11.91
C GLY A 508 19.00 -31.28 10.73
N GLN A 509 18.05 -31.07 9.79
CA GLN A 509 18.20 -30.16 8.66
C GLN A 509 17.25 -28.95 8.79
N PRO A 510 17.66 -27.76 8.31
CA PRO A 510 16.83 -26.57 8.36
C PRO A 510 15.65 -26.69 7.39
N ASP A 511 14.44 -26.43 7.88
CA ASP A 511 13.23 -26.32 7.09
C ASP A 511 12.94 -24.86 6.76
N LEU A 512 12.39 -24.61 5.57
CA LEU A 512 11.96 -23.28 5.13
C LEU A 512 10.46 -23.12 5.30
N ILE A 513 10.05 -22.10 6.05
CA ILE A 513 8.65 -21.79 6.32
C ILE A 513 8.30 -20.48 5.60
N VAL A 514 7.21 -20.50 4.83
CA VAL A 514 6.80 -19.39 3.99
C VAL A 514 5.35 -19.01 4.26
N GLY A 515 5.12 -17.72 4.53
CA GLY A 515 3.78 -17.15 4.71
C GLY A 515 3.14 -16.73 3.38
N ALA A 516 1.82 -16.89 3.31
CA ALA A 516 0.97 -16.48 2.19
C ALA A 516 -0.36 -15.90 2.74
N PRO A 517 -0.33 -14.66 3.27
CA PRO A 517 -1.42 -14.09 4.06
C PRO A 517 -2.69 -13.78 3.26
N SER A 518 -2.64 -13.79 1.93
CA SER A 518 -3.79 -13.48 1.08
C SER A 518 -4.41 -14.73 0.43
N VAL A 519 -4.01 -15.93 0.84
CA VAL A 519 -4.73 -17.17 0.45
C VAL A 519 -6.21 -17.04 0.80
N GLY A 520 -7.09 -17.36 -0.16
CA GLY A 520 -8.54 -17.17 -0.06
C GLY A 520 -9.09 -15.87 -0.64
N SER A 521 -8.28 -14.97 -1.20
CA SER A 521 -8.74 -13.71 -1.83
C SER A 521 -9.87 -13.96 -2.85
N LYS A 522 -9.74 -14.94 -3.74
CA LYS A 522 -10.75 -15.28 -4.76
C LYS A 522 -12.16 -15.54 -4.19
N HIS A 523 -12.24 -15.90 -2.91
CA HIS A 523 -13.49 -16.20 -2.21
C HIS A 523 -13.86 -15.14 -1.16
N LEU A 524 -13.17 -13.99 -1.15
CA LEU A 524 -13.30 -12.92 -0.14
C LEU A 524 -13.07 -13.41 1.29
N THR A 525 -12.35 -14.52 1.47
CA THR A 525 -12.14 -15.08 2.82
C THR A 525 -10.82 -14.66 3.44
N TYR A 526 -9.75 -14.45 2.67
CA TYR A 526 -8.42 -14.05 3.16
C TYR A 526 -7.98 -14.82 4.43
N THR A 527 -8.13 -16.14 4.40
CA THR A 527 -7.76 -17.02 5.53
C THR A 527 -6.25 -17.04 5.73
N GLY A 528 -5.47 -16.81 4.68
CA GLY A 528 -4.02 -16.97 4.68
C GLY A 528 -3.60 -18.45 4.83
N SER A 529 -2.30 -18.70 4.67
CA SER A 529 -1.69 -20.02 4.89
C SER A 529 -0.20 -19.88 5.18
N VAL A 530 0.34 -20.88 5.87
CA VAL A 530 1.79 -21.05 6.07
C VAL A 530 2.20 -22.41 5.52
N TYR A 531 3.27 -22.42 4.73
CA TYR A 531 3.79 -23.59 4.04
C TYR A 531 5.16 -23.94 4.60
N VAL A 532 5.38 -25.22 4.93
CA VAL A 532 6.67 -25.71 5.43
C VAL A 532 7.27 -26.65 4.39
N TYR A 533 8.53 -26.39 4.03
CA TYR A 533 9.33 -27.18 3.11
C TYR A 533 10.49 -27.78 3.89
N PHE A 534 10.56 -29.12 3.92
CA PHE A 534 11.62 -29.81 4.65
C PHE A 534 12.94 -29.76 3.88
N GLY A 535 14.04 -29.51 4.60
CA GLY A 535 15.38 -29.40 4.00
C GLY A 535 15.98 -30.75 3.59
N SER A 536 15.46 -31.87 4.10
CA SER A 536 16.23 -33.12 4.17
C SER A 536 16.68 -33.81 2.87
N ASN A 537 16.26 -33.32 1.71
CA ASN A 537 16.79 -33.71 0.39
C ASN A 537 16.75 -32.52 -0.59
N GLY A 538 17.04 -31.31 -0.10
CA GLY A 538 16.69 -30.07 -0.77
C GLY A 538 15.18 -29.80 -0.73
N PHE A 539 14.77 -28.60 -1.13
CA PHE A 539 13.37 -28.20 -1.07
C PHE A 539 12.58 -28.77 -2.25
N SER A 540 11.47 -29.45 -1.94
CA SER A 540 10.50 -29.88 -2.95
C SER A 540 9.71 -28.69 -3.50
N ASN A 541 9.25 -28.77 -4.75
CA ASN A 541 8.31 -27.79 -5.33
C ASN A 541 6.91 -27.81 -4.67
N THR A 542 6.65 -28.76 -3.76
CA THR A 542 5.41 -28.83 -2.99
C THR A 542 5.69 -28.85 -1.50
N PRO A 543 4.90 -28.15 -0.67
CA PRO A 543 5.15 -28.08 0.76
C PRO A 543 4.91 -29.44 1.43
N ASN A 544 5.74 -29.75 2.43
CA ASN A 544 5.59 -30.91 3.28
C ASN A 544 4.45 -30.75 4.29
N ILE A 545 4.24 -29.54 4.81
CA ILE A 545 3.13 -29.21 5.70
C ILE A 545 2.43 -27.95 5.22
N THR A 546 1.11 -27.92 5.34
CA THR A 546 0.32 -26.69 5.17
C THR A 546 -0.45 -26.41 6.46
N ILE A 547 -0.23 -25.22 7.01
CA ILE A 547 -0.95 -24.70 8.17
C ILE A 547 -2.01 -23.74 7.66
N ARG A 548 -3.26 -23.94 8.12
CA ARG A 548 -4.42 -23.15 7.67
C ARG A 548 -5.16 -22.54 8.84
N CYS A 549 -5.93 -21.51 8.53
CA CYS A 549 -6.86 -20.87 9.44
C CYS A 549 -8.28 -20.99 8.90
N ARG A 550 -9.27 -21.28 9.75
CA ARG A 550 -10.67 -21.39 9.31
C ARG A 550 -11.42 -20.06 9.38
N PHE A 551 -10.86 -19.07 10.07
CA PHE A 551 -11.48 -17.75 10.19
C PHE A 551 -11.30 -16.94 8.90
N THR A 552 -12.38 -16.32 8.43
CA THR A 552 -12.32 -15.24 7.45
C THR A 552 -11.47 -14.09 8.01
N TYR A 553 -10.66 -13.46 7.17
CA TYR A 553 -9.74 -12.37 7.49
C TYR A 553 -8.68 -12.76 8.52
N CYS A 554 -8.32 -14.04 8.58
CA CYS A 554 -7.24 -14.48 9.46
C CYS A 554 -5.89 -13.96 9.00
N ASN A 555 -5.68 -13.89 7.67
CA ASN A 555 -4.42 -13.49 7.05
C ASN A 555 -3.20 -14.19 7.65
N LEU A 556 -3.35 -15.50 7.90
CA LEU A 556 -2.32 -16.34 8.49
C LEU A 556 -1.02 -16.28 7.68
N GLY A 557 0.11 -16.10 8.38
CA GLY A 557 1.42 -15.97 7.74
C GLY A 557 1.78 -14.52 7.39
N TRP A 558 1.18 -13.54 8.07
CA TRP A 558 1.60 -12.14 7.98
C TRP A 558 3.03 -11.94 8.49
N THR A 559 3.33 -12.49 9.67
CA THR A 559 4.67 -12.55 10.26
C THR A 559 4.98 -13.95 10.76
N LEU A 560 6.25 -14.32 10.67
CA LEU A 560 6.78 -15.58 11.16
C LEU A 560 8.00 -15.28 12.02
N LEU A 561 8.15 -16.05 13.09
CA LEU A 561 9.28 -15.98 14.02
C LEU A 561 9.64 -17.41 14.46
N THR A 562 10.92 -17.61 14.72
CA THR A 562 11.45 -18.83 15.33
C THR A 562 11.89 -18.52 16.76
N ALA A 563 11.41 -19.31 17.72
CA ALA A 563 11.79 -19.16 19.12
C ALA A 563 11.46 -20.44 19.90
N ASP A 564 12.25 -20.78 20.91
CA ASP A 564 11.94 -21.87 21.84
C ASP A 564 10.77 -21.46 22.77
N MET A 565 9.57 -21.96 22.47
CA MET A 565 8.32 -21.56 23.11
C MET A 565 7.90 -22.48 24.24
N ASN A 566 8.54 -23.65 24.38
CA ASN A 566 8.24 -24.65 25.40
C ASN A 566 9.40 -24.90 26.38
N GLY A 567 10.58 -24.32 26.13
CA GLY A 567 11.77 -24.44 26.95
C GLY A 567 12.54 -25.75 26.77
N ASP A 568 12.33 -26.48 25.66
CA ASP A 568 12.99 -27.76 25.39
C ASP A 568 14.35 -27.60 24.67
N GLY A 569 14.73 -26.36 24.35
CA GLY A 569 15.97 -26.01 23.66
C GLY A 569 15.91 -26.14 22.15
N LYS A 570 14.75 -26.44 21.56
CA LYS A 570 14.49 -26.43 20.11
C LYS A 570 13.66 -25.22 19.75
N ASP A 571 13.93 -24.65 18.57
CA ASP A 571 13.14 -23.54 18.08
C ASP A 571 11.78 -24.04 17.59
N ASP A 572 10.74 -23.28 17.91
CA ASP A 572 9.36 -23.52 17.52
C ASP A 572 8.89 -22.45 16.53
N LEU A 573 7.84 -22.77 15.77
CA LEU A 573 7.28 -21.83 14.81
C LEU A 573 6.23 -20.94 15.48
N VAL A 574 6.45 -19.63 15.48
CA VAL A 574 5.49 -18.61 15.94
C VAL A 574 4.93 -17.85 14.73
N ILE A 575 3.60 -17.69 14.68
CA ILE A 575 2.89 -17.08 13.56
C ILE A 575 2.05 -15.92 14.06
N GLY A 576 2.25 -14.73 13.47
CA GLY A 576 1.42 -13.55 13.70
C GLY A 576 0.33 -13.42 12.63
N SER A 577 -0.87 -13.04 13.07
CA SER A 577 -2.07 -12.89 12.24
C SER A 577 -2.84 -11.65 12.69
N PRO A 578 -2.35 -10.43 12.38
CA PRO A 578 -2.87 -9.18 12.95
C PRO A 578 -4.30 -8.84 12.52
N TYR A 579 -4.72 -9.31 11.35
CA TYR A 579 -6.07 -9.09 10.83
C TYR A 579 -7.09 -10.09 11.35
N ALA A 580 -6.62 -11.18 11.98
CA ALA A 580 -7.49 -12.22 12.49
C ALA A 580 -8.53 -11.66 13.47
N PRO A 581 -9.76 -12.19 13.47
CA PRO A 581 -10.82 -11.67 14.31
C PRO A 581 -10.45 -11.62 15.80
N GLY A 582 -9.88 -12.70 16.35
CA GLY A 582 -9.46 -12.73 17.76
C GLY A 582 -10.59 -12.46 18.77
N GLY A 583 -11.86 -12.61 18.35
CA GLY A 583 -13.05 -12.23 19.14
C GLY A 583 -13.64 -10.85 18.78
N GLY A 584 -13.12 -10.16 17.76
CA GLY A 584 -13.62 -8.90 17.22
C GLY A 584 -13.17 -8.67 15.78
N LYS A 585 -13.08 -7.42 15.32
CA LYS A 585 -12.56 -7.09 13.97
C LYS A 585 -11.07 -6.77 14.07
N GLN A 586 -10.21 -7.51 13.37
CA GLN A 586 -8.76 -7.26 13.32
C GLN A 586 -8.10 -7.04 14.69
N ARG A 587 -8.51 -7.82 15.70
CA ARG A 587 -7.84 -7.77 17.00
C ARG A 587 -6.44 -8.35 16.92
N GLY A 588 -6.29 -9.37 16.09
CA GLY A 588 -5.04 -10.08 15.88
C GLY A 588 -4.89 -11.29 16.79
N VAL A 589 -4.16 -12.29 16.29
CA VAL A 589 -3.84 -13.55 16.99
C VAL A 589 -2.36 -13.85 16.76
N VAL A 590 -1.70 -14.37 17.80
CA VAL A 590 -0.37 -15.00 17.70
C VAL A 590 -0.52 -16.44 18.16
N SER A 591 0.04 -17.38 17.39
CA SER A 591 0.00 -18.80 17.74
C SER A 591 1.36 -19.44 17.52
N ALA A 592 1.69 -20.49 18.27
CA ALA A 592 2.93 -21.23 18.11
C ALA A 592 2.71 -22.74 18.02
N PHE A 593 3.59 -23.39 17.26
CA PHE A 593 3.60 -24.83 17.01
C PHE A 593 4.97 -25.40 17.40
N TYR A 594 4.99 -26.40 18.28
CA TYR A 594 6.23 -26.94 18.82
C TYR A 594 6.93 -27.91 17.86
N SER A 595 8.24 -27.83 17.72
CA SER A 595 8.99 -28.71 16.81
C SER A 595 8.99 -30.17 17.30
N HIS A 596 8.73 -31.12 16.39
CA HIS A 596 8.53 -32.53 16.76
C HIS A 596 9.04 -33.53 15.71
N ARG A 597 9.70 -34.61 16.16
CA ARG A 597 10.23 -35.72 15.33
C ARG A 597 9.20 -36.44 14.45
N HIS A 598 7.92 -36.35 14.81
CA HIS A 598 6.84 -37.08 14.13
C HIS A 598 5.94 -36.17 13.29
N ARG A 599 6.37 -34.94 12.96
CA ARG A 599 5.65 -34.09 12.00
C ARG A 599 5.58 -34.79 10.64
N SER A 600 4.41 -35.34 10.31
CA SER A 600 4.22 -36.18 9.13
C SER A 600 4.45 -35.42 7.82
N ARG A 601 5.19 -36.02 6.88
CA ARG A 601 5.24 -35.57 5.48
C ARG A 601 3.81 -35.59 4.90
N ARG A 602 3.31 -34.44 4.44
CA ARG A 602 1.92 -34.13 4.02
C ARG A 602 0.92 -33.84 5.16
N GLY A 603 1.40 -33.36 6.29
CA GLY A 603 0.56 -32.90 7.39
C GLY A 603 -0.27 -31.67 7.01
N ARG A 604 -1.54 -31.66 7.40
CA ARG A 604 -2.35 -30.44 7.47
C ARG A 604 -2.51 -30.08 8.93
N LEU A 605 -2.18 -28.85 9.28
CA LEU A 605 -2.37 -28.33 10.64
C LEU A 605 -3.38 -27.20 10.61
N SER A 606 -4.15 -27.09 11.68
CA SER A 606 -5.09 -26.00 11.90
C SER A 606 -4.51 -25.06 12.96
N ILE A 607 -4.60 -23.74 12.77
CA ILE A 607 -4.17 -22.77 13.79
C ILE A 607 -4.89 -22.96 15.12
N GLU A 608 -6.10 -23.51 15.08
CA GLU A 608 -6.92 -23.84 16.24
C GLU A 608 -6.35 -25.01 17.08
N GLU A 609 -5.38 -25.74 16.53
CA GLU A 609 -4.64 -26.84 17.16
C GLU A 609 -3.23 -26.43 17.58
N SER A 610 -2.92 -25.13 17.61
CA SER A 610 -1.63 -24.61 18.05
C SER A 610 -1.36 -24.93 19.52
N ASP A 611 -0.11 -25.23 19.86
CA ASP A 611 0.31 -25.57 21.22
C ASP A 611 0.25 -24.37 22.18
N TRP A 612 0.42 -23.16 21.64
CA TRP A 612 0.32 -21.90 22.39
C TRP A 612 -0.40 -20.84 21.55
N SER A 613 -1.26 -20.02 22.16
CA SER A 613 -1.86 -18.87 21.46
C SER A 613 -2.22 -17.71 22.39
N ALA A 614 -2.16 -16.50 21.84
CA ALA A 614 -2.58 -15.25 22.47
C ALA A 614 -3.39 -14.40 21.48
N ARG A 615 -4.28 -13.54 21.99
CA ARG A 615 -5.20 -12.72 21.18
C ARG A 615 -5.13 -11.26 21.59
N GLY A 616 -5.29 -10.37 20.61
CA GLY A 616 -5.40 -8.94 20.87
C GLY A 616 -6.69 -8.56 21.58
N GLU A 617 -6.63 -7.46 22.33
CA GLU A 617 -7.73 -7.01 23.19
C GLU A 617 -8.76 -6.16 22.42
N HIS A 618 -8.29 -5.29 21.51
CA HIS A 618 -9.08 -4.22 20.88
C HIS A 618 -9.22 -4.44 19.38
N ASN A 619 -10.35 -4.01 18.81
CA ASN A 619 -10.55 -4.06 17.34
C ASN A 619 -9.49 -3.19 16.64
N TYR A 620 -9.06 -3.63 15.47
CA TYR A 620 -8.06 -2.96 14.63
C TYR A 620 -6.73 -2.66 15.33
N ALA A 621 -6.42 -3.34 16.44
CA ALA A 621 -5.17 -3.14 17.17
C ALA A 621 -3.97 -3.85 16.51
N TRP A 622 -4.24 -4.81 15.61
CA TRP A 622 -3.24 -5.57 14.86
C TRP A 622 -2.22 -6.27 15.76
N PHE A 623 -2.69 -6.94 16.81
CA PHE A 623 -1.83 -7.75 17.67
C PHE A 623 -1.16 -8.87 16.87
N GLY A 624 0.16 -8.97 16.94
CA GLY A 624 0.94 -9.90 16.11
C GLY A 624 1.42 -9.29 14.79
N TYR A 625 1.30 -7.97 14.61
CA TYR A 625 1.81 -7.29 13.43
C TYR A 625 3.32 -7.45 13.25
N ALA A 626 4.07 -7.37 14.35
CA ALA A 626 5.49 -7.62 14.43
C ALA A 626 5.77 -8.56 15.61
N LEU A 627 6.74 -9.46 15.46
CA LEU A 627 7.14 -10.45 16.45
C LEU A 627 8.65 -10.41 16.63
N HIS A 628 9.12 -10.64 17.85
CA HIS A 628 10.55 -10.81 18.14
C HIS A 628 10.78 -11.75 19.32
N GLY A 629 11.77 -12.61 19.21
CA GLY A 629 12.18 -13.54 20.26
C GLY A 629 13.55 -13.17 20.80
N HIS A 630 13.72 -13.19 22.12
CA HIS A 630 15.02 -13.03 22.75
C HIS A 630 15.25 -14.13 23.78
N LYS A 631 16.36 -14.86 23.66
CA LYS A 631 16.69 -15.97 24.55
C LYS A 631 17.57 -15.50 25.71
N PHE A 632 17.07 -15.69 26.94
CA PHE A 632 17.83 -15.51 28.17
C PHE A 632 18.19 -16.87 28.77
N ASN A 633 19.42 -17.36 28.59
CA ASN A 633 19.85 -18.68 29.10
C ASN A 633 18.83 -19.79 28.72
N SER A 634 17.94 -20.15 29.65
CA SER A 634 16.90 -21.19 29.50
C SER A 634 15.47 -20.66 29.34
N SER A 635 15.24 -19.34 29.27
CA SER A 635 13.92 -18.75 29.05
C SER A 635 13.88 -17.90 27.80
N THR A 636 12.71 -17.85 27.17
CA THR A 636 12.46 -17.05 25.96
C THR A 636 11.55 -15.89 26.33
N LEU A 637 11.95 -14.68 25.94
CA LEU A 637 11.08 -13.51 25.90
C LEU A 637 10.49 -13.39 24.50
N LEU A 638 9.18 -13.55 24.38
CA LEU A 638 8.42 -13.25 23.16
C LEU A 638 7.85 -11.84 23.26
N LEU A 639 8.16 -11.01 22.28
CA LEU A 639 7.60 -9.68 22.10
C LEU A 639 6.58 -9.69 20.98
N VAL A 640 5.42 -9.09 21.25
CA VAL A 640 4.33 -8.96 20.29
C VAL A 640 3.95 -7.49 20.11
N GLY A 641 4.06 -7.00 18.88
CA GLY A 641 3.67 -5.65 18.49
C GLY A 641 2.18 -5.55 18.12
N SER A 642 1.57 -4.42 18.47
CA SER A 642 0.18 -4.07 18.18
C SER A 642 0.12 -2.57 17.83
N PRO A 643 0.66 -2.16 16.66
CA PRO A 643 1.01 -0.77 16.36
C PRO A 643 -0.20 0.17 16.23
N THR A 644 -1.37 -0.35 15.83
CA THR A 644 -2.59 0.45 15.69
C THR A 644 -3.46 0.41 16.95
N TRP A 645 -2.95 -0.17 18.04
CA TRP A 645 -3.63 -0.12 19.32
C TRP A 645 -3.85 1.34 19.76
N SER A 646 -5.08 1.61 20.18
CA SER A 646 -5.54 2.92 20.60
C SER A 646 -5.92 2.89 22.08
N ASN A 647 -5.49 3.91 22.82
CA ASN A 647 -5.85 4.07 24.22
C ASN A 647 -7.19 4.78 24.32
N CYS A 648 -8.21 4.08 24.81
CA CYS A 648 -9.58 4.55 24.84
C CYS A 648 -10.27 4.08 26.12
N LYS A 649 -11.18 4.90 26.67
CA LYS A 649 -11.98 4.51 27.83
C LYS A 649 -13.12 3.54 27.49
N SER A 650 -13.59 3.54 26.24
CA SER A 650 -14.62 2.63 25.73
C SER A 650 -14.02 1.56 24.83
N ASN A 651 -14.69 0.41 24.71
CA ASN A 651 -14.28 -0.69 23.83
C ASN A 651 -14.33 -0.36 22.33
N GLN A 652 -14.97 0.76 21.95
CA GLN A 652 -15.16 1.17 20.55
C GLN A 652 -14.32 2.39 20.16
N CYS A 653 -13.62 3.04 21.09
CA CYS A 653 -12.73 4.18 20.80
C CYS A 653 -13.39 5.43 20.16
N ASP A 654 -14.73 5.53 20.16
CA ASP A 654 -15.46 6.61 19.46
C ASP A 654 -15.45 7.98 20.16
N ASP A 655 -14.94 8.08 21.40
CA ASP A 655 -15.00 9.33 22.20
C ASP A 655 -13.87 10.31 21.81
N PRO A 656 -14.19 11.52 21.29
CA PRO A 656 -13.19 12.47 20.82
C PRO A 656 -12.31 13.10 21.91
N GLY A 657 -12.78 13.11 23.17
CA GLY A 657 -12.13 13.81 24.29
C GLY A 657 -11.24 12.92 25.16
N SER A 658 -11.22 11.60 24.93
CA SER A 658 -10.52 10.63 25.80
C SER A 658 -9.72 9.54 25.08
N SER A 659 -9.65 9.57 23.74
CA SER A 659 -8.95 8.57 22.93
C SER A 659 -7.66 9.10 22.27
N SER A 660 -6.61 8.28 22.29
CA SER A 660 -5.36 8.50 21.56
C SER A 660 -5.17 7.34 20.59
N GLN A 661 -5.35 7.62 19.30
CA GLN A 661 -5.38 6.58 18.27
C GLN A 661 -3.98 6.11 17.89
N SER A 662 -3.85 4.83 17.52
CA SER A 662 -2.62 4.27 16.93
C SER A 662 -1.34 4.63 17.70
N GLN A 663 -1.40 4.65 19.03
CA GLN A 663 -0.20 4.83 19.86
C GLN A 663 0.73 3.62 19.72
N GLY A 664 0.13 2.45 19.51
CA GLY A 664 0.85 1.20 19.51
C GLY A 664 1.15 0.71 20.92
N LYS A 665 1.22 -0.61 21.04
CA LYS A 665 1.43 -1.33 22.29
C LYS A 665 2.28 -2.56 22.02
N VAL A 666 3.21 -2.84 22.93
CA VAL A 666 4.08 -4.02 22.89
C VAL A 666 3.82 -4.86 24.12
N TYR A 667 3.65 -6.16 23.91
CA TYR A 667 3.38 -7.14 24.96
C TYR A 667 4.58 -8.06 25.09
N GLY A 668 5.09 -8.23 26.31
CA GLY A 668 6.14 -9.19 26.63
C GLY A 668 5.56 -10.44 27.28
N PHE A 669 5.90 -11.61 26.76
CA PHE A 669 5.53 -12.92 27.28
C PHE A 669 6.77 -13.73 27.61
N TYR A 670 6.69 -14.58 28.63
CA TYR A 670 7.65 -15.65 28.88
C TYR A 670 6.96 -17.00 28.68
N PRO A 671 6.96 -17.55 27.45
CA PRO A 671 6.37 -18.84 27.14
C PRO A 671 6.96 -19.97 28.01
N PRO A 672 6.17 -21.03 28.30
CA PRO A 672 4.84 -21.34 27.76
C PRO A 672 3.69 -20.56 28.43
N SER A 673 3.96 -19.64 29.37
CA SER A 673 2.92 -18.80 29.95
C SER A 673 2.23 -17.94 28.89
N ILE A 674 0.90 -17.86 28.97
CA ILE A 674 0.08 -16.93 28.16
C ILE A 674 -0.15 -15.60 28.88
N THR A 675 0.37 -15.44 30.11
CA THR A 675 0.21 -14.22 30.89
C THR A 675 1.19 -13.17 30.41
N VAL A 676 0.66 -11.98 30.08
CA VAL A 676 1.46 -10.80 29.75
C VAL A 676 2.29 -10.42 30.97
N SER A 677 3.61 -10.40 30.80
CA SER A 677 4.58 -10.11 31.88
C SER A 677 4.84 -8.62 32.01
N PHE A 678 4.87 -7.89 30.89
CA PHE A 678 4.94 -6.44 30.87
C PHE A 678 4.31 -5.88 29.59
N VAL A 679 4.03 -4.58 29.61
CA VAL A 679 3.48 -3.84 28.48
C VAL A 679 4.24 -2.53 28.32
N LEU A 680 4.57 -2.19 27.08
CA LEU A 680 5.08 -0.87 26.70
C LEU A 680 4.06 -0.21 25.76
N GLN A 681 3.85 1.10 25.88
CA GLN A 681 2.83 1.84 25.13
C GLN A 681 3.44 3.09 24.51
N GLY A 682 2.95 3.50 23.34
CA GLY A 682 3.32 4.76 22.73
C GLY A 682 2.78 5.97 23.50
N ASP A 683 3.57 7.05 23.52
CA ASP A 683 3.28 8.22 24.34
C ASP A 683 2.23 9.15 23.72
N THR A 684 2.16 9.20 22.38
CA THR A 684 1.29 10.12 21.62
C THR A 684 0.53 9.38 20.53
N ALA A 685 -0.53 10.00 20.02
CA ALA A 685 -1.33 9.45 18.93
C ALA A 685 -0.47 9.23 17.68
N GLN A 686 -0.84 8.22 16.89
CA GLN A 686 -0.21 7.84 15.63
C GLN A 686 1.30 7.58 15.74
N THR A 687 1.82 7.14 16.90
CA THR A 687 3.24 6.78 17.04
C THR A 687 3.57 5.39 16.51
N LYS A 688 2.58 4.48 16.55
CA LYS A 688 2.70 3.09 16.09
C LYS A 688 3.87 2.33 16.70
N LEU A 689 4.08 2.50 18.00
CA LEU A 689 5.10 1.77 18.75
C LEU A 689 4.90 0.25 18.60
N GLY A 690 5.98 -0.48 18.33
CA GLY A 690 5.94 -1.93 18.13
C GLY A 690 5.74 -2.33 16.67
N SER A 691 6.07 -1.45 15.73
CA SER A 691 6.03 -1.76 14.30
C SER A 691 7.23 -2.61 13.83
N SER A 692 8.34 -2.55 14.55
CA SER A 692 9.57 -3.30 14.28
C SER A 692 10.35 -3.51 15.58
N PHE A 693 11.22 -4.52 15.60
CA PHE A 693 12.01 -4.89 16.77
C PHE A 693 13.43 -5.30 16.37
N ALA A 694 14.38 -5.12 17.28
CA ALA A 694 15.67 -5.80 17.24
C ALA A 694 16.22 -5.93 18.68
N THR A 695 17.06 -6.93 18.93
CA THR A 695 17.79 -7.06 20.20
C THR A 695 19.24 -7.35 19.94
N GLY A 696 20.12 -6.88 20.82
CA GLY A 696 21.54 -7.13 20.75
C GLY A 696 22.24 -6.64 22.01
N THR A 697 23.56 -6.55 21.95
CA THR A 697 24.43 -6.11 23.05
C THR A 697 25.07 -4.78 22.70
N LEU A 698 24.93 -3.78 23.57
CA LEU A 698 25.56 -2.46 23.42
C LEU A 698 26.45 -2.17 24.63
N SER A 699 27.50 -1.38 24.43
CA SER A 699 28.25 -0.79 25.54
C SER A 699 27.65 0.57 25.85
N ILE A 700 27.16 0.78 27.08
CA ILE A 700 26.62 2.06 27.53
C ILE A 700 27.47 2.55 28.69
N ASN A 701 28.23 3.63 28.46
CA ASN A 701 29.25 4.14 29.38
C ASN A 701 30.29 3.08 29.78
N GLY A 702 30.69 2.22 28.84
CA GLY A 702 31.66 1.14 29.07
C GLY A 702 31.07 -0.08 29.78
N ILE A 703 29.75 -0.14 29.98
CA ILE A 703 29.05 -1.28 30.58
C ILE A 703 28.25 -1.97 29.49
N GLY A 704 28.55 -3.24 29.21
CA GLY A 704 27.78 -4.08 28.29
C GLY A 704 26.36 -4.31 28.80
N LYS A 705 25.37 -4.06 27.96
CA LYS A 705 23.94 -4.21 28.25
C LYS A 705 23.24 -4.93 27.11
N SER A 706 22.37 -5.87 27.45
CA SER A 706 21.39 -6.42 26.50
C SER A 706 20.28 -5.40 26.29
N VAL A 707 20.01 -5.08 25.03
CA VAL A 707 19.04 -4.04 24.67
C VAL A 707 17.94 -4.56 23.77
N LEU A 708 16.81 -3.87 23.83
CA LEU A 708 15.68 -3.99 22.94
C LEU A 708 15.44 -2.66 22.24
N LEU A 709 15.41 -2.71 20.91
CA LEU A 709 15.00 -1.62 20.04
C LEU A 709 13.56 -1.82 19.62
N ILE A 710 12.75 -0.77 19.70
CA ILE A 710 11.34 -0.78 19.28
C ILE A 710 11.09 0.37 18.33
N GLY A 711 10.66 0.08 17.11
CA GLY A 711 10.30 1.09 16.12
C GLY A 711 8.94 1.74 16.39
N ALA A 712 8.90 3.05 16.20
CA ALA A 712 7.72 3.91 16.20
C ALA A 712 7.78 4.82 14.96
N PRO A 713 7.59 4.27 13.74
CA PRO A 713 7.96 4.92 12.49
C PRO A 713 7.13 6.17 12.16
N THR A 714 5.98 6.35 12.80
CA THR A 714 5.11 7.52 12.60
C THR A 714 5.14 8.49 13.77
N GLN A 715 6.04 8.29 14.74
CA GLN A 715 6.22 9.26 15.82
C GLN A 715 6.70 10.62 15.28
N ASP A 716 6.05 11.68 15.74
CA ASP A 716 6.50 13.05 15.50
C ASP A 716 7.83 13.32 16.20
N SER A 717 8.72 14.02 15.50
CA SER A 717 10.00 14.49 16.03
C SER A 717 9.99 16.01 16.15
N ASN A 718 10.76 16.58 17.07
CA ASN A 718 10.88 18.03 17.21
C ASN A 718 12.20 18.48 16.62
N SER A 719 12.14 19.21 15.50
CA SER A 719 13.29 19.89 14.94
C SER A 719 13.61 21.15 15.73
N ARG A 720 14.88 21.38 16.05
CA ARG A 720 15.39 22.68 16.55
C ARG A 720 16.42 23.22 15.59
N LEU A 721 16.20 24.44 15.12
CA LEU A 721 17.17 25.28 14.42
C LEU A 721 17.51 26.46 15.31
N SER A 722 18.59 26.35 16.10
CA SER A 722 18.97 27.37 17.09
C SER A 722 17.80 27.72 18.06
N PHE A 723 17.10 28.85 17.84
CA PHE A 723 15.96 29.30 18.66
C PHE A 723 14.57 28.97 18.09
N ILE A 724 14.48 28.42 16.88
CA ILE A 724 13.20 28.05 16.24
C ILE A 724 12.98 26.54 16.42
N SER A 725 11.81 26.16 16.93
CA SER A 725 11.40 24.75 17.01
C SER A 725 10.26 24.48 16.01
N GLN A 726 10.33 23.37 15.29
CA GLN A 726 9.30 22.92 14.35
C GLN A 726 9.02 21.43 14.54
N ALA A 727 7.75 21.02 14.54
CA ALA A 727 7.40 19.61 14.53
C ALA A 727 7.69 18.99 13.15
N LEU A 728 8.43 17.89 13.14
CA LEU A 728 8.62 17.01 12.00
C LEU A 728 7.59 15.89 12.11
N HIS A 729 6.49 16.04 11.37
CA HIS A 729 5.41 15.07 11.41
C HIS A 729 5.84 13.72 10.85
N HIS A 730 5.52 12.66 11.59
CA HIS A 730 5.78 11.26 11.24
C HIS A 730 7.22 10.99 10.76
N ALA A 731 8.19 11.66 11.37
CA ALA A 731 9.60 11.46 11.08
C ALA A 731 10.09 10.08 11.53
N GLY A 732 9.47 9.52 12.56
CA GLY A 732 9.79 8.22 13.11
C GLY A 732 10.83 8.28 14.23
N ALA A 733 10.81 7.24 15.05
CA ALA A 733 11.70 7.09 16.19
C ALA A 733 11.97 5.62 16.50
N VAL A 734 13.05 5.38 17.25
CA VAL A 734 13.38 4.07 17.83
C VAL A 734 13.53 4.26 19.34
N LYS A 735 12.72 3.54 20.12
CA LYS A 735 12.85 3.50 21.58
C LYS A 735 13.87 2.42 21.96
N VAL A 736 14.80 2.76 22.84
CA VAL A 736 15.87 1.86 23.29
C VAL A 736 15.62 1.50 24.74
N TYR A 737 15.56 0.21 25.05
CA TYR A 737 15.38 -0.31 26.40
C TYR A 737 16.50 -1.27 26.78
N GLU A 738 16.86 -1.29 28.05
CA GLU A 738 17.64 -2.39 28.64
C GLU A 738 16.66 -3.51 29.00
N ILE A 739 17.06 -4.73 28.68
CA ILE A 739 16.29 -5.93 28.96
C ILE A 739 17.08 -6.88 29.86
N SER A 740 16.36 -7.57 30.74
CA SER A 740 16.92 -8.57 31.63
C SER A 740 15.84 -9.59 31.96
N ALA A 741 16.26 -10.84 32.18
CA ALA A 741 15.35 -11.95 32.41
C ALA A 741 14.42 -11.69 33.61
N GLY A 742 13.11 -11.81 33.39
CA GLY A 742 12.09 -11.72 34.44
C GLY A 742 11.83 -10.30 34.97
N THR A 743 12.44 -9.26 34.41
CA THR A 743 12.20 -7.85 34.80
C THR A 743 11.56 -7.06 33.65
N ALA A 744 10.77 -6.05 33.99
CA ALA A 744 10.25 -5.12 32.99
C ALA A 744 11.40 -4.31 32.35
N PRO A 745 11.35 -4.05 31.02
CA PRO A 745 12.38 -3.27 30.35
C PRO A 745 12.52 -1.85 30.91
N SER A 746 13.75 -1.36 31.04
CA SER A 746 14.02 0.01 31.50
C SER A 746 14.46 0.89 30.33
N SER A 747 13.92 2.11 30.22
CA SER A 747 14.21 2.99 29.08
C SER A 747 15.64 3.55 29.15
N LEU A 748 16.38 3.40 28.05
CA LEU A 748 17.73 3.93 27.87
C LEU A 748 17.77 5.17 26.98
N GLY A 749 16.77 5.39 26.13
CA GLY A 749 16.76 6.57 25.26
C GLY A 749 15.89 6.44 24.02
N THR A 750 16.06 7.36 23.10
CA THR A 750 15.32 7.41 21.84
C THR A 750 16.21 7.93 20.72
N LEU A 751 16.21 7.24 19.58
CA LEU A 751 16.71 7.73 18.29
C LEU A 751 15.54 8.37 17.54
N SER A 752 15.78 9.48 16.83
CA SER A 752 14.71 10.23 16.15
C SER A 752 15.12 10.61 14.75
N GLY A 753 14.21 10.44 13.80
CA GLY A 753 14.35 10.91 12.42
C GLY A 753 14.32 12.44 12.35
N ASP A 754 15.00 12.98 11.34
CA ASP A 754 15.16 14.41 11.07
C ASP A 754 14.40 14.90 9.82
N ARG A 755 13.70 14.00 9.12
CA ARG A 755 12.86 14.33 7.97
C ARG A 755 11.39 14.04 8.22
N GLN A 756 10.51 14.86 7.67
CA GLN A 756 9.08 14.60 7.73
C GLN A 756 8.72 13.37 6.91
N PHE A 757 7.80 12.56 7.44
CA PHE A 757 7.25 11.36 6.81
C PHE A 757 8.25 10.27 6.44
N SER A 758 9.50 10.32 6.90
CA SER A 758 10.54 9.42 6.40
C SER A 758 10.47 7.98 6.93
N ARG A 759 9.71 7.77 8.01
CA ARG A 759 9.49 6.47 8.66
C ARG A 759 10.77 5.90 9.28
N PHE A 760 11.57 6.76 9.90
CA PHE A 760 12.76 6.33 10.64
C PHE A 760 12.39 5.29 11.72
N GLY A 761 13.04 4.12 11.67
CA GLY A 761 12.71 2.98 12.53
C GLY A 761 11.68 2.01 11.95
N ALA A 762 11.31 2.13 10.67
CA ALA A 762 10.40 1.18 10.02
C ALA A 762 10.94 -0.25 9.97
N SER A 763 12.26 -0.41 9.79
CA SER A 763 12.97 -1.69 9.90
C SER A 763 14.19 -1.51 10.79
N LEU A 764 14.47 -2.53 11.61
CA LEU A 764 15.57 -2.56 12.57
C LEU A 764 16.32 -3.88 12.42
N HIS A 765 17.65 -3.81 12.54
CA HIS A 765 18.52 -4.99 12.59
C HIS A 765 19.67 -4.70 13.55
N MET A 766 20.19 -5.73 14.20
CA MET A 766 21.36 -5.62 15.06
C MET A 766 22.31 -6.77 14.77
N ARG A 767 23.59 -6.42 14.59
CA ARG A 767 24.65 -7.41 14.37
C ARG A 767 26.00 -6.81 14.67
N ASP A 768 26.83 -7.57 15.38
CA ASP A 768 28.26 -7.32 15.51
C ASP A 768 28.93 -7.44 14.14
N LEU A 769 29.25 -6.29 13.53
CA LEU A 769 29.92 -6.21 12.24
C LEU A 769 31.42 -6.23 12.42
N ASP A 770 31.98 -5.54 13.42
CA ASP A 770 33.42 -5.37 13.57
C ASP A 770 34.11 -6.47 14.40
N ASN A 771 33.33 -7.40 14.97
CA ASN A 771 33.72 -8.47 15.89
C ASN A 771 34.32 -7.97 17.20
N ASP A 772 33.87 -6.81 17.71
CA ASP A 772 34.29 -6.29 19.01
C ASP A 772 33.45 -6.83 20.19
N GLY A 773 32.41 -7.62 19.90
CA GLY A 773 31.47 -8.20 20.86
C GLY A 773 30.27 -7.29 21.17
N LEU A 774 30.14 -6.15 20.51
CA LEU A 774 28.99 -5.25 20.54
C LEU A 774 28.30 -5.30 19.18
N ASP A 775 26.98 -5.17 19.19
CA ASP A 775 26.19 -5.15 17.96
C ASP A 775 26.06 -3.72 17.41
N GLU A 776 26.29 -3.55 16.11
CA GLU A 776 25.89 -2.34 15.40
C GLU A 776 24.37 -2.26 15.29
N ILE A 777 23.84 -1.04 15.34
CA ILE A 777 22.41 -0.76 15.19
C ILE A 777 22.13 -0.30 13.77
N PHE A 778 21.28 -1.03 13.07
CA PHE A 778 20.76 -0.64 11.76
C PHE A 778 19.37 -0.03 11.92
N VAL A 779 19.17 1.17 11.41
CA VAL A 779 17.88 1.83 11.39
C VAL A 779 17.53 2.26 9.97
N ALA A 780 16.45 1.70 9.42
CA ALA A 780 15.95 2.09 8.11
C ALA A 780 14.96 3.25 8.19
N SER A 781 14.98 4.08 7.16
CA SER A 781 14.05 5.19 6.91
C SER A 781 13.59 5.14 5.44
N PRO A 782 12.62 4.28 5.09
CA PRO A 782 12.32 3.95 3.69
C PRO A 782 11.75 5.08 2.84
N LEU A 783 11.17 6.10 3.47
CA LEU A 783 10.58 7.27 2.80
C LEU A 783 11.44 8.54 2.97
N GLU A 784 12.70 8.37 3.40
CA GLU A 784 13.65 9.48 3.54
C GLU A 784 13.89 10.20 2.20
N THR A 785 13.91 11.52 2.25
CA THR A 785 14.03 12.43 1.11
C THR A 785 15.39 13.14 1.18
N GLU A 786 16.12 13.24 0.05
CA GLU A 786 17.47 13.83 0.04
C GLU A 786 17.46 15.34 0.31
N ASP A 787 16.44 16.05 -0.22
CA ASP A 787 16.30 17.49 -0.01
C ASP A 787 14.82 17.93 0.11
N LEU A 788 14.61 19.19 0.51
CA LEU A 788 13.26 19.75 0.67
C LEU A 788 12.47 19.81 -0.66
N LYS A 789 13.13 19.78 -1.82
CA LYS A 789 12.47 19.77 -3.13
C LYS A 789 11.95 18.39 -3.46
N SER A 790 12.69 17.34 -3.10
CA SER A 790 12.29 15.95 -3.31
C SER A 790 10.98 15.63 -2.56
N MET A 791 10.75 16.25 -1.40
CA MET A 791 9.45 16.20 -0.70
C MET A 791 8.31 16.93 -1.44
N LEU A 792 8.59 18.05 -2.14
CA LEU A 792 7.58 18.83 -2.88
C LEU A 792 7.16 18.20 -4.21
N PHE A 793 8.03 17.38 -4.79
CA PHE A 793 7.83 16.80 -6.13
C PHE A 793 7.77 15.27 -6.13
N GLY A 794 7.70 14.65 -4.95
CA GLY A 794 7.43 13.21 -4.80
C GLY A 794 8.60 12.30 -5.06
N SER A 795 9.77 12.56 -4.50
CA SER A 795 10.93 11.65 -4.57
C SER A 795 11.44 11.33 -3.18
N HIS A 796 11.48 10.04 -2.84
CA HIS A 796 12.15 9.52 -1.65
C HIS A 796 13.22 8.51 -2.10
N ALA A 797 14.45 8.65 -1.62
CA ALA A 797 15.50 7.66 -1.88
C ALA A 797 15.36 6.49 -0.91
N GLY A 798 15.05 6.77 0.36
CA GLY A 798 15.16 5.81 1.46
C GLY A 798 16.62 5.68 1.92
N HIS A 799 16.82 5.56 3.23
CA HIS A 799 18.14 5.53 3.86
C HIS A 799 18.23 4.40 4.89
N VAL A 800 19.43 3.88 5.11
CA VAL A 800 19.76 3.00 6.23
C VAL A 800 20.95 3.57 6.98
N TYR A 801 20.76 3.83 8.27
CA TYR A 801 21.77 4.35 9.18
C TYR A 801 22.37 3.19 9.98
N ILE A 802 23.69 3.12 10.07
CA ILE A 802 24.40 2.12 10.86
C ILE A 802 25.17 2.83 11.97
N TYR A 803 24.83 2.53 13.23
CA TYR A 803 25.45 3.11 14.41
C TYR A 803 26.33 2.07 15.11
N ASN A 804 27.51 2.49 15.58
CA ASN A 804 28.41 1.64 16.35
C ASN A 804 27.80 1.24 17.71
N GLY A 805 28.10 0.03 18.17
CA GLY A 805 27.58 -0.52 19.43
C GLY A 805 28.07 0.15 20.72
N ASN A 806 29.10 0.99 20.66
CA ASN A 806 29.73 1.63 21.81
C ASN A 806 29.22 3.06 22.07
N ILE A 807 28.25 3.18 22.98
CA ILE A 807 27.55 4.42 23.32
C ILE A 807 28.13 5.04 24.60
N THR A 808 28.64 6.25 24.49
CA THR A 808 29.27 7.00 25.60
C THR A 808 28.31 7.89 26.41
N SER A 809 27.01 7.95 26.07
CA SER A 809 26.02 8.71 26.85
C SER A 809 24.58 8.17 26.73
N PRO A 810 23.90 7.75 27.82
CA PRO A 810 22.60 7.07 27.81
C PRO A 810 21.38 8.01 27.64
N GLY A 811 21.47 9.09 26.88
CA GLY A 811 20.34 10.04 26.81
C GLY A 811 20.34 11.03 25.64
N LEU A 812 21.27 10.89 24.70
CA LEU A 812 21.51 11.89 23.66
C LEU A 812 21.88 11.29 22.30
N LEU A 813 21.41 10.08 21.99
CA LEU A 813 21.80 9.40 20.74
C LEU A 813 21.48 10.19 19.45
N SER A 814 20.57 11.19 19.51
CA SER A 814 20.27 12.10 18.39
C SER A 814 20.42 13.60 18.71
N LYS A 815 20.99 13.96 19.88
CA LYS A 815 20.92 15.35 20.41
C LYS A 815 22.24 16.14 20.37
N ARG A 816 23.40 15.53 20.11
CA ARG A 816 24.67 16.30 19.92
C ARG A 816 25.02 16.36 18.45
N CYS A 817 24.40 17.29 17.74
CA CYS A 817 24.63 17.48 16.31
C CYS A 817 25.87 18.33 16.07
N LYS A 818 26.59 18.05 14.99
CA LYS A 818 27.69 18.90 14.51
C LYS A 818 27.13 20.22 13.97
N SER A 819 25.92 20.16 13.39
CA SER A 819 25.18 21.31 12.90
C SER A 819 24.23 21.92 13.95
N TRP A 820 23.59 23.04 13.61
CA TRP A 820 22.55 23.67 14.44
C TRP A 820 21.17 23.01 14.32
N PHE A 821 21.06 21.92 13.56
CA PHE A 821 19.83 21.15 13.38
C PHE A 821 19.82 19.94 14.32
N GLN A 822 18.72 19.74 15.04
CA GLN A 822 18.46 18.54 15.85
C GLN A 822 17.06 18.02 15.53
N PRO A 823 16.80 16.71 15.47
CA PRO A 823 17.79 15.63 15.54
C PRO A 823 18.67 15.55 14.28
N CYS A 824 19.75 14.77 14.34
CA CYS A 824 20.74 14.58 13.26
C CYS A 824 21.19 13.10 13.22
N PRO A 825 20.30 12.16 12.85
CA PRO A 825 20.61 10.74 12.84
C PRO A 825 21.82 10.40 11.94
N GLY A 826 22.09 11.17 10.89
CA GLY A 826 23.26 10.98 10.02
C GLY A 826 24.60 11.35 10.66
N ASP A 827 24.66 12.37 11.52
CA ASP A 827 25.92 12.87 12.12
C ASP A 827 26.62 11.84 13.02
N TRP A 828 25.82 10.92 13.58
CA TRP A 828 26.23 9.88 14.52
C TRP A 828 26.39 8.51 13.89
N ALA A 829 25.87 8.31 12.68
CA ALA A 829 25.98 7.05 11.98
C ALA A 829 27.43 6.85 11.53
N GLN A 830 27.95 5.64 11.72
CA GLN A 830 29.22 5.22 11.14
C GLN A 830 29.08 5.12 9.61
N TYR A 831 27.93 4.64 9.14
CA TYR A 831 27.60 4.57 7.73
C TYR A 831 26.17 5.07 7.48
N VAL A 832 25.98 5.81 6.39
CA VAL A 832 24.66 6.17 5.86
C VAL A 832 24.56 5.64 4.44
N LEU A 833 23.76 4.59 4.27
CA LEU A 833 23.55 3.93 2.98
C LEU A 833 22.29 4.51 2.34
N ILE A 834 22.44 4.99 1.11
CA ILE A 834 21.39 5.67 0.35
C ILE A 834 21.03 4.82 -0.87
N SER A 835 19.75 4.77 -1.22
CA SER A 835 19.32 4.05 -2.41
C SER A 835 19.96 4.61 -3.68
N PRO A 836 20.48 3.76 -4.57
CA PRO A 836 20.93 4.18 -5.89
C PRO A 836 19.81 4.65 -6.83
N GLU A 837 18.54 4.42 -6.46
CA GLU A 837 17.35 4.72 -7.24
C GLU A 837 16.30 5.41 -6.36
N GLY A 838 15.64 6.46 -6.87
CA GLY A 838 14.53 7.12 -6.18
C GLY A 838 13.23 6.31 -6.23
N LYS A 839 12.31 6.58 -5.29
CA LYS A 839 10.98 5.95 -5.16
C LYS A 839 11.00 4.45 -4.86
N THR A 840 12.05 3.94 -4.23
CA THR A 840 12.29 2.49 -4.10
C THR A 840 11.90 1.87 -2.76
N SER A 841 11.58 2.68 -1.75
CA SER A 841 11.40 2.22 -0.36
C SER A 841 12.62 1.45 0.16
N PHE A 842 13.81 1.95 -0.14
CA PHE A 842 15.07 1.34 0.30
C PHE A 842 15.17 1.26 1.82
N GLY A 843 15.44 0.05 2.33
CA GLY A 843 15.40 -0.25 3.76
C GLY A 843 14.09 -0.88 4.22
N THR A 844 13.21 -1.33 3.30
CA THR A 844 12.04 -2.18 3.66
C THR A 844 12.46 -3.36 4.53
N ALA A 845 13.58 -4.00 4.19
CA ALA A 845 14.21 -5.04 5.01
C ALA A 845 15.73 -4.86 4.98
N VAL A 846 16.38 -5.16 6.11
CA VAL A 846 17.83 -5.09 6.28
C VAL A 846 18.30 -6.36 6.98
N THR A 847 19.31 -7.03 6.43
CA THR A 847 19.95 -8.19 7.05
C THR A 847 21.44 -8.22 6.70
N THR A 848 22.17 -9.17 7.26
CA THR A 848 23.61 -9.32 7.05
C THR A 848 23.96 -10.76 6.70
N VAL A 849 24.95 -10.92 5.82
CA VAL A 849 25.62 -12.18 5.52
C VAL A 849 27.09 -12.02 5.85
N MET A 850 27.58 -12.83 6.77
CA MET A 850 28.93 -12.71 7.34
C MET A 850 29.71 -13.98 7.01
N THR A 851 30.88 -13.84 6.40
CA THR A 851 31.88 -14.90 6.30
C THR A 851 33.15 -14.48 7.04
N ARG A 852 34.15 -15.37 7.08
CA ARG A 852 35.46 -15.02 7.65
C ARG A 852 36.14 -13.86 6.90
N GLU A 853 35.84 -13.70 5.60
CA GLU A 853 36.51 -12.75 4.72
C GLU A 853 35.67 -11.53 4.39
N LYS A 854 34.34 -11.65 4.35
CA LYS A 854 33.45 -10.55 3.97
C LYS A 854 32.32 -10.32 4.97
N LYS A 855 32.00 -9.04 5.13
CA LYS A 855 30.92 -8.52 5.95
C LYS A 855 29.95 -7.83 5.02
N GLN A 856 28.86 -8.50 4.70
CA GLN A 856 27.93 -8.02 3.68
C GLN A 856 26.62 -7.59 4.31
N VAL A 857 26.21 -6.38 3.96
CA VAL A 857 24.92 -5.81 4.34
C VAL A 857 23.99 -5.95 3.13
N VAL A 858 22.84 -6.56 3.37
CA VAL A 858 21.79 -6.78 2.38
C VAL A 858 20.64 -5.82 2.69
N ILE A 859 20.33 -4.94 1.74
CA ILE A 859 19.25 -3.97 1.88
C ILE A 859 18.24 -4.17 0.75
N ALA A 860 17.00 -4.44 1.14
CA ALA A 860 15.91 -4.57 0.20
C ALA A 860 15.21 -3.23 -0.05
N ALA A 861 14.73 -3.06 -1.27
CA ALA A 861 13.91 -1.95 -1.71
C ALA A 861 12.73 -2.50 -2.53
N GLU A 862 11.61 -2.80 -1.86
CA GLU A 862 10.50 -3.54 -2.46
C GLU A 862 9.80 -2.79 -3.61
N LYS A 863 9.96 -1.46 -3.67
CA LYS A 863 9.40 -0.60 -4.72
C LYS A 863 10.43 -0.27 -5.82
N GLY A 864 11.60 -0.91 -5.82
CA GLY A 864 12.61 -0.79 -6.86
C GLY A 864 12.04 -0.99 -8.27
N SER A 865 12.38 -0.09 -9.20
CA SER A 865 11.91 -0.12 -10.58
C SER A 865 13.04 -0.25 -11.61
N ARG A 866 14.29 -0.43 -11.16
CA ARG A 866 15.50 -0.52 -11.98
C ARG A 866 15.39 -1.42 -13.22
N ASN A 867 14.76 -2.60 -13.10
CA ASN A 867 14.66 -3.57 -14.20
C ASN A 867 13.23 -3.81 -14.68
N ALA A 868 12.25 -3.70 -13.79
CA ALA A 868 10.83 -3.71 -14.12
C ALA A 868 10.06 -2.91 -13.08
N ARG A 869 8.94 -2.31 -13.49
CA ARG A 869 8.14 -1.37 -12.68
C ARG A 869 7.71 -2.00 -11.35
N PHE A 870 8.15 -1.43 -10.22
CA PHE A 870 7.89 -1.95 -8.86
C PHE A 870 8.20 -3.45 -8.68
N ALA A 871 9.17 -3.97 -9.44
CA ALA A 871 9.60 -5.36 -9.32
C ALA A 871 10.30 -5.64 -7.99
N GLY A 872 10.85 -4.62 -7.36
CA GLY A 872 11.68 -4.73 -6.16
C GLY A 872 13.13 -5.07 -6.49
N THR A 873 14.03 -4.67 -5.60
CA THR A 873 15.48 -4.81 -5.78
C THR A 873 16.13 -5.14 -4.44
N VAL A 874 17.17 -5.98 -4.45
CA VAL A 874 18.03 -6.23 -3.30
C VAL A 874 19.44 -5.74 -3.59
N TYR A 875 19.98 -4.91 -2.72
CA TYR A 875 21.30 -4.30 -2.83
C TYR A 875 22.26 -4.93 -1.82
N LEU A 876 23.47 -5.24 -2.28
CA LEU A 876 24.53 -5.82 -1.47
C LEU A 876 25.65 -4.81 -1.27
N TYR A 877 25.96 -4.48 -0.03
CA TYR A 877 27.07 -3.60 0.35
C TYR A 877 28.13 -4.41 1.07
N ASN A 878 29.40 -4.20 0.73
CA ASN A 878 30.52 -4.76 1.49
C ASN A 878 31.05 -3.63 2.37
N LEU A 879 30.89 -3.76 3.68
CA LEU A 879 31.45 -2.81 4.64
C LEU A 879 32.77 -3.37 5.15
N GLY A 880 33.85 -2.62 4.97
CA GLY A 880 35.21 -3.04 5.25
C GLY A 880 36.07 -1.87 5.69
#